data_AF-A0AAN9HGH4-F1
#
_entry.id   AF-A0AAN9HGH4-F1
#
_cell.length_a   1.000
_cell.length_b   1.000
_cell.length_c   1.000
_cell.angle_alpha   90.00
_cell.angle_beta   90.00
_cell.angle_gamma   90.00
#
_symmetry.space_group_name_H-M   'P 1'
#
loop_
_entity.id
_entity.type
_entity.pdbx_description
1 polymer ?
#
loop_
_entity_poly.entity_id
_entity_poly.type
_entity_poly.pdbx_seq_one_letter_code
_entity_poly.pdbx_strand_id
1 'polypeptide(L)'
;MVKNAFIPIISQEKKKEENPGSVEFQVVNFTNKIRRLTSHLELHRKDYLSQRGLRKILGKRQRLLSYLSKKNGIRYKKLINRLDIRESQIPTRKDLMIVNMGPHHPSMHGVLRLILTLDGEDVIDCEPILGYLHRGMEKIAENRTIIQYLPYVTRWDYLATMFTEAITVNGPEQLGNIQVPKRAGYIRVVLLELSRIASHLLWLGPFMADIGAQTPFFYIFRERELIYDLFEAATGMRMMHNFFRIGGVAADLPHGWIDKCLDFCDYFLTRVVEYQQLITQNPIFLERVEGIGIVGGEEVINWGLSGPMLRASGIQWDLRKVDNYECYGEFDWEVQWQKEGDSLARYLVRIGEMMESVKIIQQALEGIPGGPYENLEIRCFDREKEPEWNDFEYRFISKKPSPTFELPKQELYVRVEAPKGELGIFLIGDQNSFPWRWKIRPPGFINLQILPQLISLWGKLIVEMIIDTTELQDINSFSKLESLKEAYGTLWVLAPILTLVLGITIGVLAIVWLEREISAGIQQRIGPEYAGPLGVLQALSDGTKLLFKENLIPSRGDSRLFSIGPSISVISILISYSVIPFGYNFVLSDLNIGVFLWVAISSIAPIGLLMSGYGSNNKYSFLGGLRAAAQSISYEIPLTLCVLSISLLDIVDAQSKYGFLGWNLWRQPIGLIVFLISSLAECERLPFDLPEAEEELVAGYQTEYSGIKFGLFYVASYLNLLISSLFVTVFYLGGSNISIPYIFVSGFFEINKTYGVFGTTIDIFITLAKTYLFLFVSITTRWTLPRLRMDQLLNLGWKFLLPISLGNLLLTTSSQLFSL
;
A
#
# COMPACT_ATOMS: atom_id res chain seq x y z
N MET A 1 -21.10 63.11 -1.53
CA MET A 1 -20.40 64.40 -1.66
C MET A 1 -18.92 64.26 -1.26
N VAL A 2 -18.14 63.40 -1.94
CA VAL A 2 -16.71 63.16 -1.63
C VAL A 2 -15.99 62.93 -2.95
N LYS A 3 -15.20 63.90 -3.44
CA LYS A 3 -14.44 63.72 -4.71
C LYS A 3 -13.07 64.44 -4.79
N ASN A 4 -12.80 65.44 -3.96
CA ASN A 4 -11.61 66.31 -4.10
C ASN A 4 -10.58 66.21 -2.97
N ALA A 5 -10.81 65.45 -1.89
CA ALA A 5 -9.98 65.49 -0.67
C ALA A 5 -8.66 64.70 -0.72
N PHE A 6 -8.58 63.59 -1.47
CA PHE A 6 -7.46 62.64 -1.39
C PHE A 6 -6.30 62.87 -2.37
N ILE A 7 -6.45 63.79 -3.34
CA ILE A 7 -5.46 64.03 -4.39
C ILE A 7 -4.23 64.85 -3.93
N PRO A 8 -4.32 65.91 -3.08
CA PRO A 8 -3.20 66.82 -2.90
C PRO A 8 -2.00 66.20 -2.16
N ILE A 9 -2.23 65.34 -1.16
CA ILE A 9 -1.18 64.72 -0.31
C ILE A 9 -0.11 64.02 -1.17
N ILE A 10 -0.54 63.22 -2.14
CA ILE A 10 0.32 62.31 -2.92
C ILE A 10 1.24 63.08 -3.89
N SER A 11 0.84 64.28 -4.32
CA SER A 11 1.67 65.14 -5.19
C SER A 11 2.91 65.69 -4.48
N GLN A 12 2.86 65.86 -3.16
CA GLN A 12 4.01 66.29 -2.35
C GLN A 12 4.98 65.14 -2.07
N GLU A 13 4.47 63.94 -1.76
CA GLU A 13 5.31 62.77 -1.46
C GLU A 13 6.21 62.36 -2.63
N LYS A 14 5.73 62.52 -3.86
CA LYS A 14 6.51 62.27 -5.08
C LYS A 14 7.82 63.08 -5.20
N LYS A 15 8.01 64.13 -4.39
CA LYS A 15 9.22 64.95 -4.34
C LYS A 15 10.23 64.56 -3.25
N LYS A 16 9.98 63.52 -2.45
CA LYS A 16 10.84 63.14 -1.30
C LYS A 16 11.69 61.87 -1.49
N GLU A 17 11.51 61.13 -2.58
CA GLU A 17 12.30 59.93 -2.90
C GLU A 17 12.85 60.07 -4.32
N GLU A 18 14.07 60.60 -4.44
CA GLU A 18 14.68 61.03 -5.72
C GLU A 18 15.11 59.88 -6.64
N ASN A 19 15.14 58.64 -6.14
CA ASN A 19 15.62 57.49 -6.91
C ASN A 19 14.46 56.57 -7.34
N PRO A 20 14.06 56.59 -8.63
CA PRO A 20 12.89 55.85 -9.12
C PRO A 20 13.07 54.33 -9.15
N GLY A 21 14.30 53.82 -8.97
CA GLY A 21 14.58 52.39 -8.85
C GLY A 21 14.24 51.80 -7.48
N SER A 22 14.09 52.63 -6.44
CA SER A 22 13.90 52.17 -5.06
C SER A 22 12.60 51.36 -4.85
N VAL A 23 12.65 50.40 -3.92
CA VAL A 23 11.51 49.51 -3.59
C VAL A 23 10.36 50.33 -3.00
N GLU A 24 10.70 51.27 -2.13
CA GLU A 24 9.81 52.24 -1.49
C GLU A 24 9.03 53.04 -2.56
N PHE A 25 9.71 53.72 -3.49
CA PHE A 25 9.08 54.49 -4.58
C PHE A 25 8.19 53.63 -5.49
N GLN A 26 8.62 52.40 -5.80
CA GLN A 26 7.80 51.47 -6.58
C GLN A 26 6.50 51.08 -5.85
N VAL A 27 6.55 50.83 -4.54
CA VAL A 27 5.36 50.53 -3.71
C VAL A 27 4.41 51.73 -3.63
N VAL A 28 4.93 52.96 -3.52
CA VAL A 28 4.14 54.21 -3.61
C VAL A 28 3.42 54.29 -4.97
N ASN A 29 4.17 54.14 -6.07
CA ASN A 29 3.65 54.21 -7.44
C ASN A 29 2.57 53.15 -7.71
N PHE A 30 2.78 51.89 -7.31
CA PHE A 30 1.76 50.85 -7.43
C PHE A 30 0.54 51.10 -6.54
N THR A 31 0.71 51.64 -5.32
CA THR A 31 -0.43 52.02 -4.44
C THR A 31 -1.31 53.09 -5.09
N ASN A 32 -0.71 54.07 -5.76
CA ASN A 32 -1.44 55.11 -6.49
C ASN A 32 -2.19 54.54 -7.72
N LYS A 33 -1.58 53.61 -8.46
CA LYS A 33 -2.25 52.90 -9.56
C LYS A 33 -3.41 52.03 -9.06
N ILE A 34 -3.25 51.37 -7.90
CA ILE A 34 -4.29 50.60 -7.22
C ILE A 34 -5.47 51.50 -6.86
N ARG A 35 -5.26 52.57 -6.09
CA ARG A 35 -6.34 53.50 -5.69
C ARG A 35 -7.11 54.05 -6.91
N ARG A 36 -6.42 54.42 -7.99
CA ARG A 36 -7.06 54.87 -9.24
C ARG A 36 -7.91 53.78 -9.90
N LEU A 37 -7.39 52.55 -10.05
CA LEU A 37 -8.13 51.43 -10.65
C LEU A 37 -9.31 50.97 -9.79
N THR A 38 -9.18 50.97 -8.46
CA THR A 38 -10.30 50.69 -7.55
C THR A 38 -11.44 51.69 -7.76
N SER A 39 -11.15 53.00 -7.74
CA SER A 39 -12.17 54.04 -7.98
C SER A 39 -12.83 53.99 -9.37
N HIS A 40 -12.15 53.40 -10.36
CA HIS A 40 -12.72 53.15 -11.68
C HIS A 40 -13.65 51.91 -11.67
N LEU A 41 -13.23 50.82 -11.03
CA LEU A 41 -14.01 49.57 -10.94
C LEU A 41 -15.23 49.68 -10.02
N GLU A 42 -15.22 50.61 -9.04
CA GLU A 42 -16.41 50.95 -8.24
C GLU A 42 -17.57 51.44 -9.12
N LEU A 43 -17.25 52.23 -10.16
CA LEU A 43 -18.19 52.73 -11.17
C LEU A 43 -18.44 51.70 -12.29
N HIS A 44 -17.41 50.99 -12.73
CA HIS A 44 -17.43 50.07 -13.87
C HIS A 44 -17.23 48.61 -13.45
N ARG A 45 -18.12 48.11 -12.58
CA ARG A 45 -18.03 46.77 -11.95
C ARG A 45 -17.92 45.57 -12.90
N LYS A 46 -18.26 45.73 -14.19
CA LYS A 46 -18.19 44.69 -15.23
C LYS A 46 -16.90 44.74 -16.08
N ASP A 47 -15.96 45.66 -15.84
CA ASP A 47 -14.66 45.65 -16.54
C ASP A 47 -13.71 44.61 -15.95
N TYR A 48 -13.83 43.37 -16.43
CA TYR A 48 -12.96 42.26 -16.05
C TYR A 48 -11.50 42.44 -16.48
N LEU A 49 -11.20 43.27 -17.50
CA LEU A 49 -9.83 43.55 -17.95
C LEU A 49 -9.12 44.45 -16.94
N SER A 50 -9.75 45.57 -16.54
CA SER A 50 -9.24 46.40 -15.45
C SER A 50 -9.18 45.64 -14.12
N GLN A 51 -10.12 44.73 -13.85
CA GLN A 51 -10.08 43.89 -12.65
C GLN A 51 -8.88 42.92 -12.65
N ARG A 52 -8.58 42.27 -13.79
CA ARG A 52 -7.37 41.42 -13.97
C ARG A 52 -6.09 42.24 -13.87
N GLY A 53 -6.08 43.46 -14.41
CA GLY A 53 -4.99 44.43 -14.28
C GLY A 53 -4.73 44.84 -12.82
N LEU A 54 -5.77 45.18 -12.07
CA LEU A 54 -5.71 45.52 -10.65
C LEU A 54 -5.11 44.35 -9.82
N ARG A 55 -5.58 43.11 -10.03
CA ARG A 55 -5.00 41.91 -9.40
C ARG A 55 -3.51 41.75 -9.69
N LYS A 56 -3.08 41.94 -10.96
CA LYS A 56 -1.66 41.86 -11.37
C LYS A 56 -0.79 42.94 -10.70
N ILE A 57 -1.34 44.13 -10.45
CA ILE A 57 -0.62 45.23 -9.77
C ILE A 57 -0.58 45.01 -8.25
N LEU A 58 -1.66 44.53 -7.63
CA LEU A 58 -1.70 44.14 -6.21
C LEU A 58 -0.62 43.11 -5.89
N GLY A 59 -0.52 42.04 -6.67
CA GLY A 59 0.51 41.01 -6.49
C GLY A 59 1.94 41.55 -6.64
N LYS A 60 2.19 42.45 -7.60
CA LYS A 60 3.50 43.12 -7.73
C LYS A 60 3.84 43.95 -6.49
N ARG A 61 2.88 44.73 -5.95
CA ARG A 61 3.08 45.51 -4.71
C ARG A 61 3.33 44.60 -3.50
N GLN A 62 2.59 43.50 -3.37
CA GLN A 62 2.77 42.55 -2.27
C GLN A 62 4.16 41.91 -2.29
N ARG A 63 4.67 41.48 -3.45
CA ARG A 63 6.04 40.92 -3.56
C ARG A 63 7.12 41.93 -3.09
N LEU A 64 6.99 43.20 -3.46
CA LEU A 64 7.90 44.27 -3.02
C LEU A 64 7.80 44.55 -1.51
N LEU A 65 6.59 44.55 -0.96
CA LEU A 65 6.37 44.69 0.49
C LEU A 65 6.95 43.50 1.28
N SER A 66 6.75 42.26 0.83
CA SER A 66 7.33 41.07 1.45
C SER A 66 8.86 41.05 1.37
N TYR A 67 9.44 41.51 0.25
CA TYR A 67 10.89 41.70 0.12
C TYR A 67 11.40 42.74 1.13
N LEU A 68 10.75 43.91 1.23
CA LEU A 68 11.15 44.98 2.14
C LEU A 68 11.02 44.55 3.62
N SER A 69 9.98 43.76 3.95
CA SER A 69 9.81 43.15 5.27
C SER A 69 10.98 42.23 5.63
N LYS A 70 11.31 41.25 4.76
CA LYS A 70 12.43 40.31 4.97
C LYS A 70 13.80 41.01 5.02
N LYS A 71 14.00 42.10 4.27
CA LYS A 71 15.28 42.85 4.23
C LYS A 71 15.44 43.89 5.33
N ASN A 72 14.37 44.55 5.79
CA ASN A 72 14.44 45.71 6.69
C ASN A 72 13.08 46.05 7.32
N GLY A 73 12.66 45.29 8.34
CA GLY A 73 11.37 45.45 9.02
C GLY A 73 11.06 46.87 9.55
N ILE A 74 12.08 47.65 9.93
CA ILE A 74 11.92 49.06 10.36
C ILE A 74 11.47 49.95 9.20
N ARG A 75 12.05 49.79 8.00
CA ARG A 75 11.62 50.52 6.80
C ARG A 75 10.23 50.10 6.36
N TYR A 76 9.94 48.79 6.42
CA TYR A 76 8.63 48.23 6.11
C TYR A 76 7.52 48.85 6.95
N LYS A 77 7.65 48.85 8.29
CA LYS A 77 6.66 49.49 9.19
C LYS A 77 6.54 51.00 8.94
N LYS A 78 7.65 51.70 8.71
CA LYS A 78 7.65 53.14 8.39
C LYS A 78 6.96 53.46 7.06
N LEU A 79 7.06 52.59 6.06
CA LEU A 79 6.42 52.76 4.75
C LEU A 79 4.92 52.42 4.80
N ILE A 80 4.54 51.36 5.52
CA ILE A 80 3.13 50.96 5.70
C ILE A 80 2.34 52.02 6.47
N ASN A 81 2.88 52.51 7.59
CA ASN A 81 2.24 53.56 8.39
C ASN A 81 2.14 54.90 7.62
N ARG A 82 3.07 55.18 6.68
CA ARG A 82 3.01 56.37 5.82
C ARG A 82 1.91 56.27 4.76
N LEU A 83 1.72 55.08 4.17
CA LEU A 83 0.81 54.90 3.03
C LEU A 83 -0.64 54.59 3.41
N ASP A 84 -0.93 54.38 4.70
CA ASP A 84 -2.20 53.84 5.22
C ASP A 84 -2.61 52.56 4.46
N ILE A 85 -1.72 51.57 4.53
CA ILE A 85 -1.99 50.22 4.05
C ILE A 85 -2.30 49.38 5.29
N ARG A 86 -3.54 48.88 5.41
CA ARG A 86 -3.86 47.92 6.48
C ARG A 86 -2.89 46.74 6.41
N GLU A 87 -2.24 46.43 7.53
CA GLU A 87 -1.36 45.28 7.68
C GLU A 87 -2.22 44.00 7.63
N SER A 88 -2.55 43.56 6.42
CA SER A 88 -3.16 42.25 6.21
C SER A 88 -2.16 41.22 6.72
N GLN A 89 -2.49 40.56 7.83
CA GLN A 89 -1.83 39.32 8.25
C GLN A 89 -1.68 38.47 7.00
N ILE A 90 -0.45 38.21 6.56
CA ILE A 90 -0.18 37.53 5.31
C ILE A 90 -0.59 36.08 5.55
N PRO A 91 -1.66 35.57 4.91
CA PRO A 91 -1.84 34.14 4.86
C PRO A 91 -0.70 33.64 3.99
N THR A 92 0.25 32.91 4.59
CA THR A 92 1.06 31.98 3.82
C THR A 92 0.06 31.02 3.20
N ARG A 93 -0.26 31.25 1.93
CA ARG A 93 -1.19 30.40 1.19
C ARG A 93 -0.52 29.05 1.02
N LYS A 94 -0.87 28.13 1.91
CA LYS A 94 -0.71 26.70 1.71
C LYS A 94 -1.51 26.38 0.45
N ASP A 95 -0.83 26.07 -0.65
CA ASP A 95 -1.46 25.86 -1.95
C ASP A 95 -1.93 24.40 -2.04
N LEU A 96 -2.97 24.11 -1.23
CA LEU A 96 -3.43 22.76 -0.93
C LEU A 96 -3.69 21.94 -2.20
N MET A 97 -3.07 20.77 -2.27
CA MET A 97 -3.34 19.73 -3.25
C MET A 97 -4.57 18.94 -2.82
N ILE A 98 -5.37 18.62 -3.84
CA ILE A 98 -6.41 17.61 -3.76
C ILE A 98 -5.85 16.33 -4.41
N VAL A 99 -5.77 15.23 -3.64
CA VAL A 99 -5.50 13.88 -4.15
C VAL A 99 -6.81 13.11 -4.28
N ASN A 100 -6.84 12.21 -5.25
CA ASN A 100 -7.97 11.35 -5.52
C ASN A 100 -7.55 9.89 -5.37
N MET A 101 -7.89 9.29 -4.24
CA MET A 101 -7.63 7.88 -3.94
C MET A 101 -8.82 7.03 -4.38
N GLY A 102 -8.57 5.92 -5.07
CA GLY A 102 -9.62 5.10 -5.69
C GLY A 102 -10.20 5.70 -6.98
N PRO A 103 -11.21 5.06 -7.61
CA PRO A 103 -12.07 3.99 -7.06
C PRO A 103 -11.45 2.58 -7.04
N HIS A 104 -10.28 2.39 -7.66
CA HIS A 104 -9.51 1.14 -7.61
C HIS A 104 -8.19 1.37 -6.88
N HIS A 105 -7.99 0.69 -5.75
CA HIS A 105 -6.76 0.67 -4.94
C HIS A 105 -6.78 -0.60 -4.07
N PRO A 106 -5.65 -1.29 -3.77
CA PRO A 106 -5.67 -2.51 -2.97
C PRO A 106 -6.34 -2.32 -1.59
N SER A 107 -5.93 -1.28 -0.86
CA SER A 107 -6.48 -0.86 0.44
C SER A 107 -7.89 -0.26 0.39
N MET A 108 -8.52 -0.24 -0.79
CA MET A 108 -9.94 0.09 -0.95
C MET A 108 -10.69 -1.21 -1.23
N HIS A 109 -10.89 -2.02 -0.19
CA HIS A 109 -11.52 -3.35 -0.28
C HIS A 109 -12.98 -3.28 -0.79
N GLY A 110 -13.14 -3.21 -2.11
CA GLY A 110 -14.42 -2.95 -2.78
C GLY A 110 -14.27 -1.87 -3.85
N VAL A 111 -15.14 -0.87 -3.82
CA VAL A 111 -15.09 0.30 -4.73
C VAL A 111 -15.42 1.56 -3.94
N LEU A 112 -14.39 2.20 -3.39
CA LEU A 112 -14.46 3.43 -2.60
C LEU A 112 -13.52 4.46 -3.19
N ARG A 113 -13.95 5.72 -3.20
CA ARG A 113 -13.17 6.87 -3.68
C ARG A 113 -13.12 7.93 -2.60
N LEU A 114 -11.92 8.34 -2.20
CA LEU A 114 -11.70 9.42 -1.25
C LEU A 114 -11.04 10.59 -1.99
N ILE A 115 -11.63 11.79 -1.88
CA ILE A 115 -10.96 13.03 -2.26
C ILE A 115 -10.34 13.60 -0.99
N LEU A 116 -9.00 13.71 -0.98
CA LEU A 116 -8.22 14.11 0.19
C LEU A 116 -7.61 15.48 -0.06
N THR A 117 -7.87 16.44 0.84
CA THR A 117 -7.24 17.76 0.84
C THR A 117 -6.21 17.82 1.96
N LEU A 118 -5.03 18.31 1.63
CA LEU A 118 -3.79 18.03 2.34
C LEU A 118 -3.07 19.34 2.71
N ASP A 119 -1.92 19.26 3.37
CA ASP A 119 -0.98 20.38 3.58
C ASP A 119 0.43 19.85 3.90
N GLY A 120 1.33 19.89 2.93
CA GLY A 120 2.59 19.15 3.06
C GLY A 120 2.27 17.66 3.23
N GLU A 121 2.50 17.07 4.41
CA GLU A 121 2.02 15.72 4.71
C GLU A 121 0.63 15.69 5.37
N ASP A 122 0.20 16.73 6.08
CA ASP A 122 -0.92 16.62 7.01
C ASP A 122 -2.28 16.59 6.29
N VAL A 123 -3.17 15.64 6.64
CA VAL A 123 -4.50 15.54 6.01
C VAL A 123 -5.49 16.48 6.69
N ILE A 124 -5.91 17.51 5.97
CA ILE A 124 -6.85 18.52 6.48
C ILE A 124 -8.30 18.05 6.35
N ASP A 125 -8.66 17.46 5.22
CA ASP A 125 -10.06 17.13 4.89
C ASP A 125 -10.16 15.89 3.98
N CYS A 126 -11.31 15.21 4.04
CA CYS A 126 -11.62 13.99 3.28
C CYS A 126 -13.09 13.96 2.87
N GLU A 127 -13.37 14.00 1.56
CA GLU A 127 -14.71 13.77 1.00
C GLU A 127 -14.83 12.30 0.51
N PRO A 128 -15.55 11.41 1.23
CA PRO A 128 -15.81 10.05 0.76
C PRO A 128 -16.92 10.02 -0.30
N ILE A 129 -16.55 9.75 -1.55
CA ILE A 129 -17.49 9.57 -2.66
C ILE A 129 -17.98 8.12 -2.68
N LEU A 130 -19.20 7.95 -2.18
CA LEU A 130 -19.93 6.68 -2.14
C LEU A 130 -20.82 6.50 -3.39
N GLY A 131 -21.39 5.30 -3.55
CA GLY A 131 -22.43 5.01 -4.54
C GLY A 131 -22.00 4.16 -5.74
N TYR A 132 -20.71 3.90 -5.95
CA TYR A 132 -20.20 3.05 -7.04
C TYR A 132 -20.79 1.63 -7.06
N LEU A 133 -21.21 1.11 -5.90
CA LEU A 133 -21.86 -0.21 -5.76
C LEU A 133 -23.39 -0.10 -5.54
N HIS A 134 -24.01 1.05 -5.77
CA HIS A 134 -25.45 1.23 -5.57
C HIS A 134 -26.26 0.51 -6.66
N ARG A 135 -27.13 -0.43 -6.25
CA ARG A 135 -27.94 -1.26 -7.17
C ARG A 135 -29.46 -1.11 -6.97
N GLY A 136 -29.91 -0.07 -6.26
CA GLY A 136 -31.33 0.16 -5.98
C GLY A 136 -32.01 -0.93 -5.14
N MET A 137 -31.26 -1.62 -4.25
CA MET A 137 -31.76 -2.79 -3.50
C MET A 137 -33.10 -2.54 -2.78
N GLU A 138 -33.30 -1.36 -2.19
CA GLU A 138 -34.58 -0.97 -1.57
C GLU A 138 -35.74 -0.97 -2.58
N LYS A 139 -35.51 -0.46 -3.80
CA LYS A 139 -36.53 -0.42 -4.86
C LYS A 139 -36.76 -1.79 -5.50
N ILE A 140 -35.83 -2.73 -5.38
CA ILE A 140 -36.05 -4.12 -5.77
C ILE A 140 -36.99 -4.81 -4.76
N ALA A 141 -36.87 -4.50 -3.46
CA ALA A 141 -37.76 -5.03 -2.42
C ALA A 141 -39.21 -4.63 -2.65
N GLU A 142 -39.48 -3.34 -2.92
CA GLU A 142 -40.82 -2.80 -3.22
C GLU A 142 -41.48 -3.43 -4.47
N ASN A 143 -40.74 -4.17 -5.30
CA ASN A 143 -41.24 -4.82 -6.51
C ASN A 143 -41.18 -6.36 -6.44
N ARG A 144 -40.92 -6.95 -5.26
CA ARG A 144 -40.77 -8.41 -5.08
C ARG A 144 -41.42 -8.85 -3.77
N THR A 145 -41.97 -10.06 -3.75
CA THR A 145 -42.37 -10.68 -2.47
C THR A 145 -41.12 -11.01 -1.66
N ILE A 146 -41.21 -11.05 -0.34
CA ILE A 146 -40.04 -11.22 0.55
C ILE A 146 -39.22 -12.46 0.19
N ILE A 147 -39.87 -13.57 -0.15
CA ILE A 147 -39.21 -14.82 -0.55
C ILE A 147 -38.44 -14.68 -1.88
N GLN A 148 -38.97 -13.92 -2.84
CA GLN A 148 -38.26 -13.60 -4.09
C GLN A 148 -37.11 -12.61 -3.86
N TYR A 149 -37.20 -11.79 -2.82
CA TYR A 149 -36.21 -10.78 -2.48
C TYR A 149 -35.03 -11.33 -1.68
N LEU A 150 -35.27 -12.30 -0.78
CA LEU A 150 -34.28 -12.90 0.11
C LEU A 150 -32.93 -13.30 -0.56
N PRO A 151 -32.89 -13.89 -1.78
CA PRO A 151 -31.63 -14.18 -2.50
C PRO A 151 -30.84 -12.96 -3.02
N TYR A 152 -31.39 -11.75 -2.91
CA TYR A 152 -30.68 -10.48 -3.14
C TYR A 152 -30.07 -9.92 -1.84
N VAL A 153 -30.59 -10.30 -0.68
CA VAL A 153 -30.23 -9.70 0.61
C VAL A 153 -28.85 -10.17 1.07
N THR A 154 -28.52 -11.43 0.82
CA THR A 154 -27.16 -12.01 0.93
C THR A 154 -26.07 -11.24 0.15
N ARG A 155 -26.47 -10.30 -0.72
CA ARG A 155 -25.58 -9.45 -1.52
C ARG A 155 -25.46 -8.02 -0.96
N TRP A 156 -26.15 -7.69 0.15
CA TRP A 156 -25.96 -6.45 0.89
C TRP A 156 -24.64 -6.48 1.66
N ASP A 157 -24.41 -7.56 2.41
CA ASP A 157 -23.18 -7.81 3.16
C ASP A 157 -22.71 -9.24 2.94
N TYR A 158 -21.83 -9.41 1.96
CA TYR A 158 -21.27 -10.71 1.57
C TYR A 158 -20.29 -11.31 2.60
N LEU A 159 -19.98 -10.59 3.69
CA LEU A 159 -19.20 -11.13 4.82
C LEU A 159 -20.08 -11.85 5.84
N ALA A 160 -21.31 -11.34 6.02
CA ALA A 160 -22.18 -11.63 7.15
C ALA A 160 -23.61 -12.01 6.66
N THR A 161 -23.70 -12.86 5.65
CA THR A 161 -24.93 -13.09 4.88
C THR A 161 -26.09 -13.59 5.73
N MET A 162 -25.84 -14.46 6.72
CA MET A 162 -26.87 -14.94 7.66
C MET A 162 -27.55 -13.80 8.45
N PHE A 163 -26.81 -12.77 8.85
CA PHE A 163 -27.37 -11.60 9.54
C PHE A 163 -28.31 -10.82 8.63
N THR A 164 -27.96 -10.72 7.35
CA THR A 164 -28.80 -10.05 6.35
C THR A 164 -30.08 -10.87 6.10
N GLU A 165 -30.00 -12.19 5.98
CA GLU A 165 -31.20 -13.04 5.87
C GLU A 165 -32.10 -12.89 7.10
N ALA A 166 -31.55 -13.00 8.31
CA ALA A 166 -32.30 -12.91 9.57
C ALA A 166 -33.09 -11.60 9.67
N ILE A 167 -32.47 -10.44 9.47
CA ILE A 167 -33.19 -9.16 9.59
C ILE A 167 -34.36 -9.03 8.59
N THR A 168 -34.28 -9.70 7.43
CA THR A 168 -35.38 -9.69 6.43
C THR A 168 -36.47 -10.72 6.66
N VAL A 169 -36.22 -11.69 7.53
CA VAL A 169 -37.16 -12.73 7.95
C VAL A 169 -37.87 -12.30 9.24
N ASN A 170 -37.10 -11.77 10.21
CA ASN A 170 -37.59 -11.35 11.52
C ASN A 170 -38.53 -10.13 11.44
N GLY A 171 -38.37 -9.26 10.42
CA GLY A 171 -39.29 -8.15 10.14
C GLY A 171 -40.73 -8.62 9.87
N PRO A 172 -40.97 -9.41 8.83
CA PRO A 172 -42.26 -10.05 8.57
C PRO A 172 -42.75 -10.96 9.69
N GLU A 173 -41.87 -11.68 10.40
CA GLU A 173 -42.27 -12.52 11.54
C GLU A 173 -42.87 -11.70 12.68
N GLN A 174 -42.21 -10.61 13.08
CA GLN A 174 -42.73 -9.71 14.11
C GLN A 174 -44.00 -8.98 13.66
N LEU A 175 -44.02 -8.46 12.42
CA LEU A 175 -45.18 -7.75 11.86
C LEU A 175 -46.40 -8.68 11.65
N GLY A 176 -46.17 -9.98 11.44
CA GLY A 176 -47.20 -11.02 11.37
C GLY A 176 -47.54 -11.70 12.70
N ASN A 177 -46.85 -11.36 13.79
CA ASN A 177 -46.90 -12.07 15.09
C ASN A 177 -46.70 -13.60 14.97
N ILE A 178 -45.77 -14.00 14.10
CA ILE A 178 -45.47 -15.40 13.78
C ILE A 178 -44.51 -15.97 14.82
N GLN A 179 -44.89 -17.06 15.49
CA GLN A 179 -44.00 -17.76 16.41
C GLN A 179 -43.02 -18.67 15.65
N VAL A 180 -41.73 -18.53 15.97
CA VAL A 180 -40.63 -19.36 15.45
C VAL A 180 -40.39 -20.54 16.41
N PRO A 181 -40.25 -21.79 15.94
CA PRO A 181 -39.99 -22.93 16.81
C PRO A 181 -38.65 -22.80 17.53
N LYS A 182 -38.57 -23.20 18.81
CA LYS A 182 -37.33 -23.11 19.61
C LYS A 182 -36.11 -23.74 18.92
N ARG A 183 -36.27 -24.91 18.29
CA ARG A 183 -35.20 -25.57 17.53
C ARG A 183 -34.68 -24.70 16.37
N ALA A 184 -35.57 -24.02 15.65
CA ALA A 184 -35.19 -23.11 14.58
C ALA A 184 -34.44 -21.87 15.10
N GLY A 185 -34.86 -21.31 16.23
CA GLY A 185 -34.15 -20.20 16.89
C GLY A 185 -32.72 -20.58 17.32
N TYR A 186 -32.53 -21.77 17.88
CA TYR A 186 -31.19 -22.29 18.21
C TYR A 186 -30.31 -22.46 16.96
N ILE A 187 -30.84 -23.06 15.89
CA ILE A 187 -30.14 -23.21 14.60
C ILE A 187 -29.77 -21.83 14.01
N ARG A 188 -30.66 -20.84 14.10
CA ARG A 188 -30.37 -19.45 13.70
C ARG A 188 -29.23 -18.85 14.52
N VAL A 189 -29.25 -18.96 15.85
CA VAL A 189 -28.18 -18.40 16.71
C VAL A 189 -26.82 -19.02 16.39
N VAL A 190 -26.72 -20.34 16.26
CA VAL A 190 -25.45 -21.01 15.89
C VAL A 190 -24.92 -20.51 14.54
N LEU A 191 -25.77 -20.44 13.51
CA LEU A 191 -25.35 -19.98 12.18
C LEU A 191 -25.05 -18.47 12.12
N LEU A 192 -25.71 -17.66 12.95
CA LEU A 192 -25.41 -16.24 13.11
C LEU A 192 -24.05 -16.03 13.79
N GLU A 193 -23.75 -16.72 14.90
CA GLU A 193 -22.47 -16.55 15.59
C GLU A 193 -21.29 -17.18 14.82
N LEU A 194 -21.49 -18.29 14.07
CA LEU A 194 -20.52 -18.74 13.06
C LEU A 194 -20.29 -17.68 11.96
N SER A 195 -21.36 -17.02 11.50
CA SER A 195 -21.25 -15.90 10.56
C SER A 195 -20.60 -14.65 11.19
N ARG A 196 -20.62 -14.51 12.52
CA ARG A 196 -19.92 -13.45 13.25
C ARG A 196 -18.41 -13.70 13.23
N ILE A 197 -17.99 -14.91 13.62
CA ILE A 197 -16.58 -15.34 13.53
C ILE A 197 -16.06 -15.18 12.09
N ALA A 198 -16.79 -15.70 11.09
CA ALA A 198 -16.39 -15.59 9.68
C ALA A 198 -16.30 -14.12 9.17
N SER A 199 -17.05 -13.18 9.75
CA SER A 199 -16.97 -11.76 9.40
C SER A 199 -15.87 -11.01 10.17
N HIS A 200 -15.53 -11.40 11.41
CA HIS A 200 -14.39 -10.80 12.14
C HIS A 200 -13.06 -11.30 11.58
N LEU A 201 -12.98 -12.58 11.19
CA LEU A 201 -11.86 -13.15 10.44
C LEU A 201 -11.59 -12.36 9.15
N LEU A 202 -12.58 -12.23 8.26
CA LEU A 202 -12.40 -11.48 7.00
C LEU A 202 -12.38 -9.95 7.16
N TRP A 203 -12.55 -9.42 8.38
CA TRP A 203 -12.08 -8.07 8.70
C TRP A 203 -10.58 -8.07 9.05
N LEU A 204 -10.17 -8.96 9.97
CA LEU A 204 -8.81 -9.01 10.50
C LEU A 204 -7.75 -9.32 9.44
N GLY A 205 -7.99 -10.30 8.56
CA GLY A 205 -7.01 -10.71 7.55
C GLY A 205 -6.60 -9.55 6.62
N PRO A 206 -7.56 -8.91 5.92
CA PRO A 206 -7.28 -7.75 5.08
C PRO A 206 -6.76 -6.53 5.86
N PHE A 207 -7.26 -6.29 7.08
CA PHE A 207 -6.72 -5.24 7.98
C PHE A 207 -5.23 -5.44 8.30
N MET A 208 -4.80 -6.69 8.56
CA MET A 208 -3.37 -7.00 8.72
C MET A 208 -2.58 -6.84 7.41
N ALA A 209 -3.16 -7.20 6.26
CA ALA A 209 -2.52 -7.05 4.94
C ALA A 209 -2.34 -5.58 4.52
N ASP A 210 -3.31 -4.70 4.81
CA ASP A 210 -3.17 -3.24 4.63
C ASP A 210 -2.17 -2.61 5.62
N ILE A 211 -1.92 -3.28 6.74
CA ILE A 211 -0.83 -3.00 7.69
C ILE A 211 0.49 -3.68 7.23
N GLY A 212 0.52 -4.32 6.05
CA GLY A 212 1.71 -4.94 5.44
C GLY A 212 2.09 -6.32 6.02
N ALA A 213 1.28 -6.87 6.93
CA ALA A 213 1.46 -8.20 7.51
C ALA A 213 0.68 -9.25 6.70
N GLN A 214 1.33 -9.80 5.68
CA GLN A 214 0.68 -10.72 4.72
C GLN A 214 0.46 -12.15 5.25
N THR A 215 1.26 -12.65 6.20
CA THR A 215 1.13 -14.04 6.68
C THR A 215 -0.19 -14.34 7.43
N PRO A 216 -0.67 -13.48 8.36
CA PRO A 216 -1.96 -13.69 9.04
C PRO A 216 -3.16 -13.79 8.08
N PHE A 217 -3.14 -13.09 6.95
CA PHE A 217 -4.18 -13.16 5.92
C PHE A 217 -4.43 -14.61 5.47
N PHE A 218 -3.37 -15.35 5.14
CA PHE A 218 -3.47 -16.74 4.67
C PHE A 218 -3.97 -17.70 5.75
N TYR A 219 -3.57 -17.51 7.02
CA TYR A 219 -4.09 -18.33 8.13
C TYR A 219 -5.58 -18.08 8.33
N ILE A 220 -5.99 -16.82 8.39
CA ILE A 220 -7.38 -16.39 8.58
C ILE A 220 -8.32 -16.96 7.51
N PHE A 221 -7.87 -17.16 6.27
CA PHE A 221 -8.65 -17.87 5.25
C PHE A 221 -8.77 -19.38 5.50
N ARG A 222 -7.75 -20.06 6.07
CA ARG A 222 -7.82 -21.49 6.48
C ARG A 222 -8.91 -21.71 7.53
N GLU A 223 -8.88 -20.94 8.63
CA GLU A 223 -9.90 -21.02 9.69
C GLU A 223 -11.31 -20.73 9.15
N ARG A 224 -11.43 -19.80 8.20
CA ARG A 224 -12.70 -19.39 7.60
C ARG A 224 -13.26 -20.40 6.59
N GLU A 225 -12.41 -21.18 5.92
CA GLU A 225 -12.83 -22.23 5.00
C GLU A 225 -13.51 -23.40 5.74
N LEU A 226 -13.10 -23.69 6.98
CA LEU A 226 -13.77 -24.67 7.84
C LEU A 226 -15.21 -24.24 8.18
N ILE A 227 -15.45 -22.95 8.39
CA ILE A 227 -16.82 -22.41 8.59
C ILE A 227 -17.63 -22.52 7.29
N TYR A 228 -17.01 -22.31 6.13
CA TYR A 228 -17.66 -22.50 4.83
C TYR A 228 -18.03 -23.95 4.55
N ASP A 229 -17.25 -24.94 5.00
CA ASP A 229 -17.61 -26.36 4.92
C ASP A 229 -18.79 -26.70 5.84
N LEU A 230 -18.89 -26.10 7.03
CA LEU A 230 -20.06 -26.22 7.90
C LEU A 230 -21.32 -25.59 7.25
N PHE A 231 -21.19 -24.42 6.61
CA PHE A 231 -22.28 -23.79 5.88
C PHE A 231 -22.71 -24.60 4.65
N GLU A 232 -21.78 -25.13 3.85
CA GLU A 232 -22.11 -25.98 2.70
C GLU A 232 -22.81 -27.27 3.14
N ALA A 233 -22.37 -27.89 4.25
CA ALA A 233 -23.06 -29.04 4.81
C ALA A 233 -24.49 -28.72 5.27
N ALA A 234 -24.73 -27.56 5.90
CA ALA A 234 -26.05 -27.17 6.39
C ALA A 234 -27.01 -26.70 5.29
N THR A 235 -26.52 -25.96 4.28
CA THR A 235 -27.38 -25.23 3.32
C THR A 235 -27.13 -25.56 1.85
N GLY A 236 -26.12 -26.38 1.53
CA GLY A 236 -25.70 -26.68 0.17
C GLY A 236 -25.00 -25.52 -0.57
N MET A 237 -24.59 -24.45 0.13
CA MET A 237 -23.91 -23.29 -0.46
C MET A 237 -22.87 -22.70 0.50
N ARG A 238 -21.74 -22.21 -0.03
CA ARG A 238 -20.63 -21.64 0.80
C ARG A 238 -20.81 -20.18 1.24
N MET A 239 -21.74 -19.42 0.63
CA MET A 239 -21.90 -17.97 0.88
C MET A 239 -23.32 -17.40 0.77
N MET A 240 -24.07 -17.81 -0.25
CA MET A 240 -25.37 -17.20 -0.62
C MET A 240 -26.54 -18.05 -0.12
N HIS A 241 -26.49 -18.38 1.17
CA HIS A 241 -27.16 -19.54 1.78
C HIS A 241 -28.66 -19.65 1.49
N ASN A 242 -29.41 -18.55 1.58
CA ASN A 242 -30.86 -18.51 1.37
C ASN A 242 -31.57 -19.57 2.24
N PHE A 243 -31.17 -19.65 3.50
CA PHE A 243 -31.46 -20.74 4.42
C PHE A 243 -32.49 -20.36 5.48
N PHE A 244 -32.50 -19.12 5.96
CA PHE A 244 -33.54 -18.67 6.88
C PHE A 244 -34.85 -18.42 6.13
N ARG A 245 -35.99 -18.71 6.79
CA ARG A 245 -37.33 -18.60 6.21
C ARG A 245 -38.28 -18.02 7.25
N ILE A 246 -39.32 -17.32 6.80
CA ILE A 246 -40.45 -16.90 7.65
C ILE A 246 -41.03 -18.17 8.30
N GLY A 247 -40.91 -18.28 9.62
CA GLY A 247 -41.26 -19.45 10.42
C GLY A 247 -40.11 -20.32 10.91
N GLY A 248 -38.86 -20.04 10.54
CA GLY A 248 -37.70 -20.85 10.98
C GLY A 248 -36.58 -20.94 9.93
N VAL A 249 -36.27 -22.17 9.50
CA VAL A 249 -35.19 -22.49 8.55
C VAL A 249 -35.67 -23.42 7.42
N ALA A 250 -34.95 -23.46 6.29
CA ALA A 250 -35.38 -24.17 5.08
C ALA A 250 -35.25 -25.71 5.15
N ALA A 251 -34.39 -26.20 6.03
CA ALA A 251 -34.13 -27.60 6.34
C ALA A 251 -33.51 -27.73 7.74
N ASP A 252 -33.55 -28.91 8.35
CA ASP A 252 -32.81 -29.21 9.58
C ASP A 252 -31.33 -29.50 9.29
N LEU A 253 -30.48 -29.46 10.33
CA LEU A 253 -29.05 -29.78 10.25
C LEU A 253 -28.84 -31.27 9.92
N PRO A 254 -27.85 -31.64 9.09
CA PRO A 254 -27.60 -33.03 8.75
C PRO A 254 -26.96 -33.81 9.92
N HIS A 255 -27.07 -35.14 9.86
CA HIS A 255 -26.47 -36.04 10.84
C HIS A 255 -24.95 -35.85 10.94
N GLY A 256 -24.43 -35.73 12.16
CA GLY A 256 -23.00 -35.51 12.41
C GLY A 256 -22.51 -34.07 12.15
N TRP A 257 -23.41 -33.10 11.99
CA TRP A 257 -23.05 -31.69 11.85
C TRP A 257 -22.68 -31.03 13.20
N ILE A 258 -23.39 -31.40 14.27
CA ILE A 258 -23.17 -30.87 15.63
C ILE A 258 -21.75 -31.20 16.10
N ASP A 259 -21.34 -32.46 15.98
CA ASP A 259 -20.01 -32.94 16.40
C ASP A 259 -18.88 -32.17 15.69
N LYS A 260 -18.99 -32.00 14.37
CA LYS A 260 -18.05 -31.19 13.57
C LYS A 260 -18.02 -29.71 13.94
N CYS A 261 -19.12 -29.18 14.44
CA CYS A 261 -19.20 -27.78 14.88
C CYS A 261 -18.51 -27.61 16.24
N LEU A 262 -18.58 -28.60 17.12
CA LEU A 262 -17.80 -28.68 18.36
C LEU A 262 -16.29 -28.86 18.08
N ASP A 263 -15.92 -29.78 17.18
CA ASP A 263 -14.53 -29.96 16.72
C ASP A 263 -13.93 -28.63 16.21
N PHE A 264 -14.71 -27.85 15.46
CA PHE A 264 -14.31 -26.52 14.99
C PHE A 264 -14.12 -25.52 16.14
N CYS A 265 -15.00 -25.52 17.15
CA CYS A 265 -14.92 -24.60 18.29
C CYS A 265 -13.59 -24.77 19.06
N ASP A 266 -13.26 -26.02 19.40
CA ASP A 266 -12.05 -26.34 20.19
C ASP A 266 -10.76 -26.06 19.38
N TYR A 267 -10.78 -26.37 18.08
CA TYR A 267 -9.73 -25.97 17.14
C TYR A 267 -9.56 -24.46 17.08
N PHE A 268 -10.65 -23.71 16.96
CA PHE A 268 -10.62 -22.27 16.73
C PHE A 268 -10.15 -21.49 17.96
N LEU A 269 -10.54 -21.88 19.17
CA LEU A 269 -10.03 -21.29 20.42
C LEU A 269 -8.50 -21.36 20.49
N THR A 270 -7.92 -22.49 20.08
CA THR A 270 -6.45 -22.67 20.01
C THR A 270 -5.80 -21.69 19.02
N ARG A 271 -6.47 -21.38 17.89
CA ARG A 271 -5.99 -20.43 16.88
C ARG A 271 -6.13 -18.96 17.30
N VAL A 272 -7.15 -18.61 18.08
CA VAL A 272 -7.26 -17.24 18.62
C VAL A 272 -6.08 -16.90 19.54
N VAL A 273 -5.61 -17.86 20.35
CA VAL A 273 -4.41 -17.69 21.18
C VAL A 273 -3.14 -17.51 20.33
N GLU A 274 -2.97 -18.30 19.26
CA GLU A 274 -1.88 -18.15 18.29
C GLU A 274 -1.90 -16.75 17.63
N TYR A 275 -3.07 -16.27 17.21
CA TYR A 275 -3.22 -14.92 16.66
C TYR A 275 -2.90 -13.82 17.68
N GLN A 276 -3.24 -13.99 18.96
CA GLN A 276 -2.90 -13.02 20.02
C GLN A 276 -1.38 -12.91 20.21
N GLN A 277 -0.66 -14.03 20.15
CA GLN A 277 0.80 -14.05 20.22
C GLN A 277 1.46 -13.42 18.98
N LEU A 278 0.95 -13.69 17.78
CA LEU A 278 1.50 -13.18 16.52
C LEU A 278 1.16 -11.71 16.22
N ILE A 279 0.00 -11.22 16.68
CA ILE A 279 -0.55 -9.91 16.35
C ILE A 279 -0.60 -8.99 17.57
N THR A 280 -1.32 -9.36 18.63
CA THR A 280 -1.56 -8.45 19.78
C THR A 280 -0.28 -8.07 20.51
N GLN A 281 0.67 -9.01 20.62
CA GLN A 281 1.97 -8.79 21.29
C GLN A 281 3.05 -8.18 20.38
N ASN A 282 2.73 -7.88 19.11
CA ASN A 282 3.71 -7.40 18.14
C ASN A 282 3.90 -5.86 18.25
N PRO A 283 5.11 -5.36 18.56
CA PRO A 283 5.34 -3.92 18.73
C PRO A 283 5.07 -3.11 17.44
N ILE A 284 5.30 -3.70 16.25
CA ILE A 284 5.08 -3.06 14.95
C ILE A 284 3.58 -2.98 14.61
N PHE A 285 2.74 -3.78 15.27
CA PHE A 285 1.29 -3.66 15.22
C PHE A 285 0.81 -2.57 16.18
N LEU A 286 1.27 -2.60 17.44
CA LEU A 286 0.91 -1.61 18.46
C LEU A 286 1.25 -0.18 18.03
N GLU A 287 2.49 0.09 17.58
CA GLU A 287 2.94 1.42 17.12
C GLU A 287 2.09 2.00 15.97
N ARG A 288 1.37 1.15 15.22
CA ARG A 288 0.56 1.54 14.05
C ARG A 288 -0.95 1.47 14.27
N VAL A 289 -1.40 1.20 15.50
CA VAL A 289 -2.82 0.98 15.83
C VAL A 289 -3.21 1.63 17.16
N GLU A 290 -2.31 1.65 18.14
CA GLU A 290 -2.48 2.33 19.44
C GLU A 290 -2.63 3.84 19.25
N GLY A 291 -3.65 4.43 19.88
CA GLY A 291 -3.97 5.85 19.81
C GLY A 291 -4.53 6.34 18.47
N ILE A 292 -4.52 5.55 17.40
CA ILE A 292 -4.98 6.03 16.09
C ILE A 292 -6.50 6.03 15.99
N GLY A 293 -7.07 7.21 15.66
CA GLY A 293 -8.49 7.38 15.38
C GLY A 293 -9.38 7.24 16.61
N ILE A 294 -9.02 7.90 17.70
CA ILE A 294 -9.83 7.99 18.92
C ILE A 294 -11.19 8.64 18.61
N VAL A 295 -12.27 8.07 19.16
CA VAL A 295 -13.63 8.66 19.15
C VAL A 295 -14.15 8.75 20.58
N GLY A 296 -14.69 9.89 21.00
CA GLY A 296 -15.31 10.04 22.31
C GLY A 296 -16.68 9.36 22.39
N GLY A 297 -17.05 8.83 23.57
CA GLY A 297 -18.34 8.15 23.76
C GLY A 297 -19.57 9.03 23.43
N GLU A 298 -19.52 10.33 23.70
CA GLU A 298 -20.58 11.27 23.28
C GLU A 298 -20.63 11.43 21.76
N GLU A 299 -19.48 11.45 21.09
CA GLU A 299 -19.40 11.55 19.61
C GLU A 299 -19.95 10.28 18.94
N VAL A 300 -19.64 9.10 19.48
CA VAL A 300 -20.21 7.81 19.04
C VAL A 300 -21.73 7.87 19.03
N ILE A 301 -22.34 8.36 20.11
CA ILE A 301 -23.81 8.48 20.23
C ILE A 301 -24.35 9.52 19.24
N ASN A 302 -23.72 10.70 19.16
CA ASN A 302 -24.16 11.78 18.27
C ASN A 302 -24.07 11.41 16.78
N TRP A 303 -23.05 10.64 16.37
CA TRP A 303 -22.93 10.08 15.03
C TRP A 303 -23.78 8.82 14.80
N GLY A 304 -24.41 8.26 15.83
CA GLY A 304 -25.24 7.04 15.73
C GLY A 304 -24.44 5.76 15.45
N LEU A 305 -23.15 5.75 15.77
CA LEU A 305 -22.27 4.59 15.63
C LEU A 305 -22.72 3.44 16.54
N SER A 306 -22.43 2.20 16.16
CA SER A 306 -22.91 1.00 16.86
C SER A 306 -21.91 -0.16 16.78
N GLY A 307 -22.18 -1.23 17.52
CA GLY A 307 -21.32 -2.42 17.53
C GLY A 307 -19.92 -2.15 18.10
N PRO A 308 -18.88 -2.75 17.51
CA PRO A 308 -17.49 -2.58 17.97
C PRO A 308 -17.00 -1.13 18.01
N MET A 309 -17.54 -0.22 17.19
CA MET A 309 -17.20 1.23 17.26
C MET A 309 -17.63 1.84 18.60
N LEU A 310 -18.81 1.43 19.08
CA LEU A 310 -19.43 1.95 20.29
C LEU A 310 -18.87 1.23 21.53
N ARG A 311 -18.74 -0.10 21.47
CA ARG A 311 -18.18 -0.91 22.57
C ARG A 311 -16.70 -0.64 22.84
N ALA A 312 -15.92 -0.19 21.85
CA ALA A 312 -14.53 0.23 22.05
C ALA A 312 -14.38 1.62 22.71
N SER A 313 -15.48 2.39 22.79
CA SER A 313 -15.48 3.80 23.23
C SER A 313 -16.13 3.98 24.61
N GLY A 314 -16.04 2.94 25.46
CA GLY A 314 -16.51 2.95 26.85
C GLY A 314 -17.99 2.62 27.08
N ILE A 315 -18.77 2.30 26.04
CA ILE A 315 -20.22 2.10 26.16
C ILE A 315 -20.59 0.62 26.07
N GLN A 316 -21.09 0.05 27.18
CA GLN A 316 -21.57 -1.33 27.26
C GLN A 316 -22.98 -1.45 26.65
N TRP A 317 -23.07 -1.64 25.33
CA TRP A 317 -24.34 -1.84 24.61
C TRP A 317 -24.21 -2.91 23.52
N ASP A 318 -25.17 -3.84 23.48
CA ASP A 318 -25.29 -4.90 22.48
C ASP A 318 -26.76 -5.32 22.37
N LEU A 319 -27.32 -5.32 21.15
CA LEU A 319 -28.74 -5.57 20.96
C LEU A 319 -29.16 -7.00 21.34
N ARG A 320 -28.23 -7.96 21.40
CA ARG A 320 -28.51 -9.34 21.83
C ARG A 320 -28.93 -9.43 23.30
N LYS A 321 -28.42 -8.55 24.19
CA LYS A 321 -28.86 -8.44 25.60
C LYS A 321 -30.03 -7.46 25.80
N VAL A 322 -30.19 -6.47 24.92
CA VAL A 322 -31.24 -5.43 25.05
C VAL A 322 -32.57 -5.94 24.48
N ASP A 323 -32.58 -6.33 23.21
CA ASP A 323 -33.81 -6.74 22.52
C ASP A 323 -34.11 -8.24 22.66
N ASN A 324 -33.12 -9.05 23.07
CA ASN A 324 -33.22 -10.50 23.34
C ASN A 324 -33.90 -11.33 22.21
N TYR A 325 -33.61 -10.97 20.96
CA TYR A 325 -34.18 -11.63 19.77
C TYR A 325 -33.66 -13.07 19.59
N GLU A 326 -34.36 -13.87 18.76
CA GLU A 326 -34.18 -15.33 18.65
C GLU A 326 -34.25 -16.04 20.02
N CYS A 327 -33.10 -16.40 20.59
CA CYS A 327 -32.97 -16.99 21.92
C CYS A 327 -31.70 -16.53 22.67
N TYR A 328 -31.12 -15.37 22.33
CA TYR A 328 -29.86 -14.87 22.96
C TYR A 328 -29.94 -14.67 24.48
N GLY A 329 -31.14 -14.59 25.05
CA GLY A 329 -31.39 -14.52 26.49
C GLY A 329 -31.36 -15.88 27.23
N GLU A 330 -31.29 -17.02 26.53
CA GLU A 330 -31.15 -18.35 27.14
C GLU A 330 -29.68 -18.77 27.39
N PHE A 331 -28.70 -17.93 26.97
CA PHE A 331 -27.26 -18.23 27.03
C PHE A 331 -26.45 -17.26 27.92
N ASP A 332 -25.44 -17.79 28.60
CA ASP A 332 -24.51 -17.00 29.43
C ASP A 332 -23.27 -16.55 28.64
N TRP A 333 -23.06 -15.23 28.53
CA TRP A 333 -22.00 -14.59 27.75
C TRP A 333 -21.88 -13.11 28.14
N GLU A 334 -20.69 -12.53 27.98
CA GLU A 334 -20.39 -11.14 28.40
C GLU A 334 -20.25 -10.18 27.20
N VAL A 335 -20.65 -8.92 27.40
CA VAL A 335 -20.53 -7.88 26.36
C VAL A 335 -19.10 -7.32 26.39
N GLN A 336 -18.28 -7.69 25.41
CA GLN A 336 -16.89 -7.29 25.30
C GLN A 336 -16.75 -5.81 24.94
N TRP A 337 -16.06 -5.03 25.77
CA TRP A 337 -15.92 -3.57 25.66
C TRP A 337 -14.51 -3.10 26.03
N GLN A 338 -14.15 -1.89 25.60
CA GLN A 338 -12.89 -1.21 25.92
C GLN A 338 -13.16 0.30 26.10
N LYS A 339 -12.18 1.08 26.57
CA LYS A 339 -12.40 2.47 27.02
C LYS A 339 -11.72 3.53 26.15
N GLU A 340 -10.66 3.14 25.44
CA GLU A 340 -9.68 4.02 24.81
C GLU A 340 -10.22 4.69 23.55
N GLY A 341 -11.27 4.13 22.92
CA GLY A 341 -11.91 4.67 21.73
C GLY A 341 -11.06 4.61 20.46
N ASP A 342 -9.87 4.02 20.52
CA ASP A 342 -8.87 3.97 19.44
C ASP A 342 -9.01 2.71 18.56
N SER A 343 -8.06 2.51 17.64
CA SER A 343 -8.08 1.34 16.76
C SER A 343 -7.66 0.04 17.45
N LEU A 344 -6.90 0.11 18.55
CA LEU A 344 -6.50 -1.06 19.33
C LEU A 344 -7.67 -1.60 20.16
N ALA A 345 -8.42 -0.73 20.82
CA ALA A 345 -9.67 -1.04 21.49
C ALA A 345 -10.68 -1.71 20.54
N ARG A 346 -10.82 -1.18 19.31
CA ARG A 346 -11.68 -1.76 18.26
C ARG A 346 -11.19 -3.12 17.74
N TYR A 347 -9.90 -3.40 17.82
CA TYR A 347 -9.33 -4.72 17.54
C TYR A 347 -9.63 -5.69 18.70
N LEU A 348 -9.33 -5.29 19.95
CA LEU A 348 -9.53 -6.12 21.15
C LEU A 348 -10.98 -6.53 21.34
N VAL A 349 -11.95 -5.62 21.14
CA VAL A 349 -13.39 -5.95 21.18
C VAL A 349 -13.74 -7.07 20.19
N ARG A 350 -13.20 -7.04 18.96
CA ARG A 350 -13.50 -8.07 17.93
C ARG A 350 -12.81 -9.41 18.21
N ILE A 351 -11.62 -9.40 18.83
CA ILE A 351 -10.98 -10.63 19.32
C ILE A 351 -11.79 -11.26 20.45
N GLY A 352 -12.27 -10.44 21.40
CA GLY A 352 -13.16 -10.90 22.47
C GLY A 352 -14.51 -11.42 21.96
N GLU A 353 -15.15 -10.68 21.05
CA GLU A 353 -16.43 -11.09 20.42
C GLU A 353 -16.32 -12.46 19.75
N MET A 354 -15.19 -12.79 19.11
CA MET A 354 -14.97 -14.13 18.54
C MET A 354 -14.91 -15.25 19.60
N MET A 355 -14.40 -14.98 20.80
CA MET A 355 -14.39 -16.00 21.88
C MET A 355 -15.77 -16.15 22.53
N GLU A 356 -16.50 -15.06 22.76
CA GLU A 356 -17.89 -15.13 23.22
C GLU A 356 -18.80 -15.82 22.20
N SER A 357 -18.59 -15.60 20.89
CA SER A 357 -19.31 -16.34 19.84
C SER A 357 -19.12 -17.86 19.98
N VAL A 358 -17.90 -18.34 20.26
CA VAL A 358 -17.65 -19.77 20.52
C VAL A 358 -18.37 -20.23 21.78
N LYS A 359 -18.29 -19.46 22.88
CA LYS A 359 -18.97 -19.77 24.15
C LYS A 359 -20.50 -19.89 23.97
N ILE A 360 -21.10 -19.04 23.12
CA ILE A 360 -22.52 -19.11 22.75
C ILE A 360 -22.82 -20.34 21.88
N ILE A 361 -21.97 -20.63 20.89
CA ILE A 361 -22.14 -21.80 20.00
C ILE A 361 -22.09 -23.11 20.79
N GLN A 362 -21.11 -23.29 21.69
CA GLN A 362 -21.01 -24.49 22.52
C GLN A 362 -22.27 -24.71 23.37
N GLN A 363 -22.75 -23.69 24.09
CA GLN A 363 -24.01 -23.75 24.86
C GLN A 363 -25.24 -24.03 23.98
N ALA A 364 -25.32 -23.43 22.80
CA ALA A 364 -26.43 -23.63 21.87
C ALA A 364 -26.43 -25.04 21.24
N LEU A 365 -25.26 -25.67 21.06
CA LEU A 365 -25.15 -27.04 20.57
C LEU A 365 -25.46 -28.07 21.67
N GLU A 366 -25.02 -27.85 22.91
CA GLU A 366 -25.38 -28.69 24.06
C GLU A 366 -26.89 -28.61 24.39
N GLY A 367 -27.47 -27.41 24.31
CA GLY A 367 -28.87 -27.16 24.66
C GLY A 367 -29.90 -27.38 23.55
N ILE A 368 -29.49 -27.82 22.34
CA ILE A 368 -30.38 -27.77 21.15
C ILE A 368 -31.62 -28.68 21.31
N PRO A 369 -32.85 -28.11 21.31
CA PRO A 369 -34.05 -28.92 21.52
C PRO A 369 -34.42 -29.73 20.28
N GLY A 370 -35.03 -30.90 20.51
CA GLY A 370 -35.78 -31.61 19.48
C GLY A 370 -37.10 -30.89 19.15
N GLY A 371 -37.64 -31.11 17.95
CA GLY A 371 -38.89 -30.49 17.49
C GLY A 371 -38.86 -30.12 16.01
N PRO A 372 -39.87 -29.37 15.51
CA PRO A 372 -39.88 -28.88 14.14
C PRO A 372 -38.87 -27.73 13.93
N TYR A 373 -38.31 -27.65 12.71
CA TYR A 373 -37.37 -26.60 12.28
C TYR A 373 -38.04 -25.43 11.52
N GLU A 374 -39.35 -25.56 11.24
CA GLU A 374 -40.19 -24.60 10.51
C GLU A 374 -41.58 -24.63 11.16
N ASN A 375 -42.19 -23.47 11.41
CA ASN A 375 -43.59 -23.42 11.85
C ASN A 375 -44.51 -23.83 10.69
N LEU A 376 -45.14 -25.00 10.82
CA LEU A 376 -46.02 -25.57 9.81
C LEU A 376 -47.33 -24.79 9.63
N GLU A 377 -47.78 -24.05 10.66
CA GLU A 377 -49.05 -23.31 10.65
C GLU A 377 -49.06 -22.17 9.63
N ILE A 378 -47.89 -21.60 9.31
CA ILE A 378 -47.73 -20.56 8.28
C ILE A 378 -48.17 -21.05 6.90
N ARG A 379 -48.09 -22.36 6.65
CA ARG A 379 -48.58 -22.98 5.41
C ARG A 379 -50.11 -23.05 5.33
N CYS A 380 -50.80 -22.73 6.43
CA CYS A 380 -52.26 -22.77 6.58
C CYS A 380 -52.91 -21.38 6.73
N PHE A 381 -52.14 -20.28 6.82
CA PHE A 381 -52.69 -18.92 7.03
C PHE A 381 -53.73 -18.50 5.97
N ASP A 382 -53.66 -19.03 4.74
CA ASP A 382 -54.60 -18.74 3.64
C ASP A 382 -55.87 -19.63 3.66
N ARG A 383 -56.07 -20.55 4.62
CA ARG A 383 -57.12 -21.60 4.52
C ARG A 383 -57.86 -21.88 5.84
N GLU A 384 -59.14 -21.50 5.88
CA GLU A 384 -60.08 -21.67 7.00
C GLU A 384 -60.47 -23.12 7.36
N LYS A 385 -59.74 -24.15 6.90
CA LYS A 385 -60.15 -25.55 7.04
C LYS A 385 -58.98 -26.46 7.40
N GLU A 386 -59.19 -27.29 8.41
CA GLU A 386 -58.45 -28.54 8.60
C GLU A 386 -58.69 -29.44 7.38
N PRO A 387 -57.67 -29.77 6.57
CA PRO A 387 -57.86 -30.63 5.41
C PRO A 387 -57.96 -32.09 5.84
N GLU A 388 -58.94 -32.82 5.31
CA GLU A 388 -59.05 -34.27 5.58
C GLU A 388 -57.78 -34.99 5.13
N TRP A 389 -57.32 -35.94 5.97
CA TRP A 389 -56.11 -36.70 5.70
C TRP A 389 -56.23 -37.43 4.35
N ASN A 390 -55.25 -37.17 3.47
CA ASN A 390 -55.13 -37.73 2.11
C ASN A 390 -55.97 -37.04 1.00
N ASP A 391 -56.62 -35.92 1.27
CA ASP A 391 -57.30 -35.09 0.25
C ASP A 391 -56.33 -34.50 -0.81
N PHE A 392 -56.88 -34.05 -1.95
CA PHE A 392 -56.16 -33.34 -3.00
C PHE A 392 -55.44 -32.08 -2.48
N GLU A 393 -56.06 -31.29 -1.60
CA GLU A 393 -55.39 -30.11 -1.02
C GLU A 393 -54.21 -30.51 -0.13
N TYR A 394 -54.39 -31.53 0.72
CA TYR A 394 -53.31 -32.08 1.55
C TYR A 394 -52.11 -32.54 0.71
N ARG A 395 -52.37 -33.17 -0.45
CA ARG A 395 -51.32 -33.58 -1.40
C ARG A 395 -50.64 -32.40 -2.12
N PHE A 396 -51.25 -31.22 -2.16
CA PHE A 396 -50.62 -30.00 -2.64
C PHE A 396 -49.83 -29.25 -1.53
N ILE A 397 -50.30 -29.29 -0.27
CA ILE A 397 -49.57 -28.81 0.91
C ILE A 397 -48.24 -29.59 1.12
N SER A 398 -48.18 -30.85 0.66
CA SER A 398 -46.94 -31.65 0.66
C SER A 398 -45.94 -31.35 -0.48
N LYS A 399 -46.32 -30.56 -1.49
CA LYS A 399 -45.33 -29.88 -2.34
C LYS A 399 -44.86 -28.62 -1.58
N LYS A 400 -43.74 -28.01 -1.97
CA LYS A 400 -43.23 -26.77 -1.33
C LYS A 400 -43.54 -25.50 -2.16
N PRO A 401 -44.80 -25.02 -2.31
CA PRO A 401 -45.01 -23.62 -2.64
C PRO A 401 -44.60 -22.78 -1.43
N SER A 402 -43.85 -21.71 -1.64
CA SER A 402 -43.52 -20.78 -0.55
C SER A 402 -44.75 -19.92 -0.22
N PRO A 403 -45.23 -19.88 1.04
CA PRO A 403 -46.43 -19.13 1.40
C PRO A 403 -46.24 -17.63 1.09
N THR A 404 -47.13 -17.06 0.28
CA THR A 404 -47.01 -15.66 -0.17
C THR A 404 -47.70 -14.76 0.85
N PHE A 405 -47.01 -14.56 1.97
CA PHE A 405 -47.52 -13.81 3.12
C PHE A 405 -47.91 -12.37 2.76
N GLU A 406 -49.16 -12.00 3.04
CA GLU A 406 -49.62 -10.61 2.97
C GLU A 406 -49.17 -9.83 4.22
N LEU A 407 -48.56 -8.66 4.01
CA LEU A 407 -48.09 -7.81 5.10
C LEU A 407 -49.26 -6.95 5.64
N PRO A 408 -49.74 -7.15 6.88
CA PRO A 408 -50.72 -6.25 7.49
C PRO A 408 -50.24 -4.79 7.53
N LYS A 409 -51.20 -3.87 7.53
CA LYS A 409 -50.99 -2.43 7.36
C LYS A 409 -50.42 -1.77 8.62
N GLN A 410 -49.12 -1.93 8.83
CA GLN A 410 -48.36 -1.42 9.96
C GLN A 410 -46.98 -0.91 9.52
N GLU A 411 -46.42 0.02 10.30
CA GLU A 411 -45.01 0.44 10.20
C GLU A 411 -44.22 -0.24 11.31
N LEU A 412 -43.07 -0.84 10.99
CA LEU A 412 -42.22 -1.54 11.96
C LEU A 412 -40.74 -1.23 11.71
N TYR A 413 -39.99 -1.00 12.78
CA TYR A 413 -38.52 -0.98 12.75
C TYR A 413 -37.99 -2.21 13.49
N VAL A 414 -37.26 -3.07 12.78
CA VAL A 414 -36.56 -4.23 13.36
C VAL A 414 -35.07 -4.03 13.21
N ARG A 415 -34.29 -4.59 14.15
CA ARG A 415 -32.82 -4.47 14.21
C ARG A 415 -32.18 -5.74 14.78
N VAL A 416 -30.93 -5.96 14.42
CA VAL A 416 -30.10 -7.12 14.77
C VAL A 416 -28.65 -6.65 14.97
N GLU A 417 -27.93 -7.23 15.95
CA GLU A 417 -26.51 -6.99 16.20
C GLU A 417 -25.64 -7.74 15.18
N ALA A 418 -25.45 -7.16 13.99
CA ALA A 418 -24.54 -7.69 12.99
C ALA A 418 -23.06 -7.45 13.41
N PRO A 419 -22.08 -8.15 12.81
CA PRO A 419 -20.65 -8.07 13.21
C PRO A 419 -20.00 -6.69 12.98
N LYS A 420 -20.72 -5.77 12.33
CA LYS A 420 -20.34 -4.38 12.05
C LYS A 420 -21.12 -3.36 12.90
N GLY A 421 -22.08 -3.80 13.72
CA GLY A 421 -23.03 -2.98 14.47
C GLY A 421 -24.49 -3.23 14.08
N GLU A 422 -25.37 -2.33 14.51
CA GLU A 422 -26.82 -2.41 14.37
C GLU A 422 -27.24 -2.35 12.88
N LEU A 423 -27.60 -3.53 12.35
CA LEU A 423 -28.27 -3.68 11.06
C LEU A 423 -29.78 -3.66 11.30
N GLY A 424 -30.48 -2.70 10.71
CA GLY A 424 -31.92 -2.60 10.88
C GLY A 424 -32.68 -2.26 9.60
N ILE A 425 -33.98 -2.55 9.61
CA ILE A 425 -34.90 -2.35 8.50
C ILE A 425 -36.16 -1.65 9.03
N PHE A 426 -36.53 -0.57 8.36
CA PHE A 426 -37.84 0.05 8.49
C PHE A 426 -38.73 -0.44 7.34
N LEU A 427 -39.84 -1.08 7.72
CA LEU A 427 -40.78 -1.78 6.87
C LEU A 427 -42.16 -1.13 7.01
N ILE A 428 -42.83 -0.89 5.87
CA ILE A 428 -44.25 -0.52 5.83
C ILE A 428 -45.02 -1.59 5.05
N GLY A 429 -45.99 -2.23 5.70
CA GLY A 429 -46.98 -3.10 5.06
C GLY A 429 -48.22 -2.33 4.61
N ASP A 430 -48.93 -2.83 3.60
CA ASP A 430 -50.14 -2.19 3.05
C ASP A 430 -51.19 -3.22 2.58
N GLN A 431 -51.42 -4.29 3.36
CA GLN A 431 -52.34 -5.39 3.03
C GLN A 431 -52.04 -5.99 1.65
N ASN A 432 -50.77 -6.33 1.42
CA ASN A 432 -50.26 -6.83 0.16
C ASN A 432 -49.00 -7.69 0.38
N SER A 433 -48.73 -8.61 -0.54
CA SER A 433 -47.53 -9.45 -0.58
C SER A 433 -46.23 -8.70 -0.93
N PHE A 434 -46.34 -7.45 -1.39
CA PHE A 434 -45.24 -6.53 -1.64
C PHE A 434 -45.12 -5.50 -0.51
N PRO A 435 -43.93 -5.23 0.04
CA PRO A 435 -43.73 -4.17 1.02
C PRO A 435 -43.89 -2.79 0.37
N TRP A 436 -44.73 -1.92 0.95
CA TRP A 436 -44.95 -0.56 0.43
C TRP A 436 -43.68 0.29 0.49
N ARG A 437 -42.91 0.16 1.58
CA ARG A 437 -41.60 0.77 1.72
C ARG A 437 -40.65 -0.17 2.45
N TRP A 438 -39.42 -0.21 1.96
CA TRP A 438 -38.33 -1.00 2.54
C TRP A 438 -37.07 -0.14 2.67
N LYS A 439 -36.75 0.33 3.87
CA LYS A 439 -35.63 1.24 4.15
C LYS A 439 -34.59 0.55 5.02
N ILE A 440 -33.35 0.44 4.52
CA ILE A 440 -32.25 -0.26 5.19
C ILE A 440 -31.39 0.75 5.95
N ARG A 441 -31.03 0.42 7.20
CA ARG A 441 -29.98 1.07 8.00
C ARG A 441 -28.76 0.13 8.10
N PRO A 442 -27.80 0.22 7.16
CA PRO A 442 -26.57 -0.57 7.23
C PRO A 442 -25.53 0.14 8.13
N PRO A 443 -24.94 -0.54 9.13
CA PRO A 443 -24.02 0.11 10.08
C PRO A 443 -22.76 0.64 9.38
N GLY A 444 -22.27 -0.06 8.36
CA GLY A 444 -21.10 0.35 7.57
C GLY A 444 -21.25 1.70 6.84
N PHE A 445 -22.48 2.16 6.56
CA PHE A 445 -22.69 3.50 5.99
C PHE A 445 -22.50 4.60 7.03
N ILE A 446 -22.93 4.36 8.27
CA ILE A 446 -22.79 5.30 9.40
C ILE A 446 -21.32 5.35 9.84
N ASN A 447 -20.66 4.20 9.92
CA ASN A 447 -19.22 4.10 10.23
C ASN A 447 -18.33 4.84 9.19
N LEU A 448 -18.82 5.10 7.98
CA LEU A 448 -18.13 5.92 6.96
C LEU A 448 -18.44 7.42 7.05
N GLN A 449 -19.47 7.86 7.80
CA GLN A 449 -19.81 9.28 7.94
C GLN A 449 -18.84 10.03 8.87
N ILE A 450 -18.29 9.36 9.89
CA ILE A 450 -17.28 9.93 10.79
C ILE A 450 -15.86 9.93 10.19
N LEU A 451 -15.65 9.26 9.04
CA LEU A 451 -14.34 9.14 8.39
C LEU A 451 -13.62 10.50 8.15
N PRO A 452 -14.31 11.59 7.73
CA PRO A 452 -13.66 12.90 7.58
C PRO A 452 -13.15 13.46 8.91
N GLN A 453 -13.91 13.32 9.99
CA GLN A 453 -13.50 13.78 11.33
C GLN A 453 -12.32 12.95 11.86
N LEU A 454 -12.39 11.62 11.71
CA LEU A 454 -11.30 10.71 12.10
C LEU A 454 -9.98 11.03 11.39
N ILE A 455 -10.04 11.36 10.10
CA ILE A 455 -8.85 11.70 9.32
C ILE A 455 -8.34 13.12 9.66
N SER A 456 -9.23 14.11 9.75
CA SER A 456 -8.88 15.51 10.01
C SER A 456 -8.24 15.73 11.40
N LEU A 457 -8.64 14.94 12.42
CA LEU A 457 -8.06 14.99 13.76
C LEU A 457 -6.68 14.32 13.89
N TRP A 458 -6.30 13.47 12.93
CA TRP A 458 -5.08 12.64 12.97
C TRP A 458 -4.18 12.84 11.74
N GLY A 459 -4.41 13.91 10.98
CA GLY A 459 -3.84 14.11 9.65
C GLY A 459 -2.31 14.14 9.62
N LYS A 460 -1.72 13.06 9.10
CA LYS A 460 -0.32 12.97 8.63
C LYS A 460 -0.22 12.04 7.41
N LEU A 461 0.65 12.42 6.47
CA LEU A 461 0.96 11.85 5.14
C LEU A 461 -0.17 11.77 4.09
N ILE A 462 -0.23 12.74 3.15
CA ILE A 462 -0.02 12.59 1.68
C ILE A 462 0.53 13.92 1.08
N VAL A 463 1.58 13.88 0.22
CA VAL A 463 2.37 15.07 -0.24
C VAL A 463 1.91 15.79 -1.51
N GLU A 464 2.00 17.14 -1.52
CA GLU A 464 1.29 18.09 -2.39
C GLU A 464 2.00 18.70 -3.62
N MET A 465 1.23 19.05 -4.69
CA MET A 465 1.41 20.31 -5.46
C MET A 465 0.33 20.62 -6.56
N ILE A 466 0.20 21.91 -6.94
CA ILE A 466 -0.75 22.53 -7.93
C ILE A 466 -0.11 23.84 -8.48
N ILE A 467 -0.30 24.44 -9.69
CA ILE A 467 -0.79 24.11 -11.08
C ILE A 467 -0.30 25.26 -12.04
N ASP A 468 -0.24 25.01 -13.37
CA ASP A 468 -0.11 25.98 -14.51
C ASP A 468 1.21 26.81 -14.66
N THR A 469 1.78 27.08 -15.86
CA THR A 469 1.14 27.52 -17.13
C THR A 469 2.07 27.40 -18.37
N THR A 470 1.46 27.42 -19.58
CA THR A 470 1.97 27.90 -20.91
C THR A 470 3.16 27.25 -21.64
N GLU A 471 2.81 26.55 -22.74
CA GLU A 471 3.30 26.62 -24.14
C GLU A 471 4.80 26.73 -24.52
N LEU A 472 5.15 25.96 -25.56
CA LEU A 472 6.47 25.85 -26.22
C LEU A 472 6.69 26.92 -27.29
N GLN A 473 7.96 27.21 -27.59
CA GLN A 473 8.35 27.57 -28.96
C GLN A 473 9.76 27.07 -29.32
N ASP A 474 9.84 26.40 -30.48
CA ASP A 474 10.96 26.10 -31.38
C ASP A 474 12.43 26.13 -30.89
N ILE A 475 13.18 25.09 -31.28
CA ILE A 475 14.20 25.19 -32.34
C ILE A 475 14.52 23.80 -32.90
N ASN A 476 14.37 23.64 -34.22
CA ASN A 476 15.04 22.59 -34.99
C ASN A 476 16.35 23.18 -35.54
N SER A 477 17.45 22.40 -35.55
CA SER A 477 18.25 22.09 -36.75
C SER A 477 19.72 21.73 -36.44
N PHE A 478 20.35 21.09 -37.44
CA PHE A 478 21.76 20.69 -37.56
C PHE A 478 22.27 19.58 -36.60
N SER A 479 23.20 18.71 -37.02
CA SER A 479 23.91 18.63 -38.32
C SER A 479 23.99 17.19 -38.86
N LYS A 480 23.85 17.04 -40.19
CA LYS A 480 24.43 15.89 -40.91
C LYS A 480 25.97 16.01 -40.89
N LEU A 481 26.68 14.89 -40.76
CA LEU A 481 27.68 14.50 -41.75
C LEU A 481 27.99 12.98 -41.71
N GLU A 482 28.24 12.44 -42.90
CA GLU A 482 29.19 11.39 -43.33
C GLU A 482 29.91 10.44 -42.32
N SER A 483 30.40 9.24 -42.71
CA SER A 483 30.12 8.36 -43.86
C SER A 483 30.91 7.02 -43.75
N LEU A 484 30.21 5.93 -43.41
CA LEU A 484 30.33 4.60 -44.04
C LEU A 484 31.72 4.06 -44.49
N LYS A 485 32.79 4.19 -43.68
CA LYS A 485 34.05 3.43 -43.89
C LYS A 485 34.60 2.63 -42.70
N GLU A 486 33.95 2.68 -41.54
CA GLU A 486 34.39 1.93 -40.33
C GLU A 486 33.65 0.59 -40.11
N ALA A 487 32.74 0.23 -41.03
CA ALA A 487 31.80 -0.90 -40.89
C ALA A 487 32.46 -2.28 -40.66
N TYR A 488 33.71 -2.47 -41.09
CA TYR A 488 34.45 -3.72 -40.87
C TYR A 488 35.18 -3.78 -39.52
N GLY A 489 35.59 -2.65 -38.96
CA GLY A 489 36.17 -2.60 -37.60
C GLY A 489 35.10 -2.79 -36.53
N THR A 490 33.98 -2.08 -36.69
CA THR A 490 32.80 -2.20 -35.81
C THR A 490 32.25 -3.63 -35.75
N LEU A 491 32.25 -4.38 -36.86
CA LEU A 491 31.76 -5.76 -36.88
C LEU A 491 32.56 -6.73 -35.99
N TRP A 492 33.87 -6.51 -35.82
CA TRP A 492 34.70 -7.33 -34.94
C TRP A 492 34.58 -6.92 -33.46
N VAL A 493 34.27 -5.65 -33.18
CA VAL A 493 33.95 -5.16 -31.84
C VAL A 493 32.60 -5.72 -31.35
N LEU A 494 31.65 -6.04 -32.25
CA LEU A 494 30.40 -6.69 -31.88
C LEU A 494 30.58 -8.10 -31.28
N ALA A 495 31.64 -8.83 -31.61
CA ALA A 495 31.84 -10.20 -31.11
C ALA A 495 32.05 -10.28 -29.58
N PRO A 496 33.00 -9.55 -28.96
CA PRO A 496 33.14 -9.53 -27.50
C PRO A 496 31.98 -8.83 -26.79
N ILE A 497 31.32 -7.85 -27.43
CA ILE A 497 30.07 -7.26 -26.90
C ILE A 497 28.96 -8.30 -26.84
N LEU A 498 28.80 -9.11 -27.88
CA LEU A 498 27.77 -10.16 -27.94
C LEU A 498 28.00 -11.24 -26.88
N THR A 499 29.24 -11.71 -26.69
CA THR A 499 29.53 -12.70 -25.64
C THR A 499 29.34 -12.13 -24.23
N LEU A 500 29.70 -10.87 -23.99
CA LEU A 500 29.45 -10.18 -22.73
C LEU A 500 27.94 -10.02 -22.46
N VAL A 501 27.16 -9.54 -23.42
CA VAL A 501 25.69 -9.41 -23.30
C VAL A 501 25.01 -10.77 -23.12
N LEU A 502 25.48 -11.82 -23.78
CA LEU A 502 24.93 -13.18 -23.66
C LEU A 502 25.26 -13.79 -22.29
N GLY A 503 26.48 -13.61 -21.77
CA GLY A 503 26.83 -13.99 -20.40
C GLY A 503 26.02 -13.23 -19.34
N ILE A 504 25.84 -11.92 -19.53
CA ILE A 504 25.05 -11.04 -18.66
C ILE A 504 23.57 -11.45 -18.61
N THR A 505 22.96 -11.75 -19.76
CA THR A 505 21.55 -12.21 -19.82
C THR A 505 21.35 -13.61 -19.22
N ILE A 506 22.29 -14.54 -19.39
CA ILE A 506 22.30 -15.81 -18.65
C ILE A 506 22.41 -15.57 -17.14
N GLY A 507 23.27 -14.63 -16.70
CA GLY A 507 23.43 -14.24 -15.31
C GLY A 507 22.12 -13.76 -14.66
N VAL A 508 21.38 -12.86 -15.34
CA VAL A 508 20.06 -12.40 -14.86
C VAL A 508 19.07 -13.55 -14.74
N LEU A 509 18.98 -14.42 -15.75
CA LEU A 509 18.08 -15.59 -15.72
C LEU A 509 18.43 -16.55 -14.58
N ALA A 510 19.72 -16.74 -14.29
CA ALA A 510 20.19 -17.56 -13.18
C ALA A 510 19.82 -16.96 -11.81
N ILE A 511 19.91 -15.64 -11.63
CA ILE A 511 19.48 -15.00 -10.37
C ILE A 511 17.96 -15.03 -10.22
N VAL A 512 17.18 -14.78 -11.28
CA VAL A 512 15.71 -14.88 -11.26
C VAL A 512 15.26 -16.29 -10.86
N TRP A 513 15.96 -17.31 -11.34
CA TRP A 513 15.74 -18.70 -10.93
C TRP A 513 16.12 -18.93 -9.45
N LEU A 514 17.34 -18.52 -9.06
CA LEU A 514 17.85 -18.68 -7.69
C LEU A 514 16.96 -18.00 -6.64
N GLU A 515 16.47 -16.80 -6.94
CA GLU A 515 15.60 -16.03 -6.05
C GLU A 515 14.25 -16.72 -5.83
N ARG A 516 13.73 -17.39 -6.86
CA ARG A 516 12.50 -18.21 -6.75
C ARG A 516 12.74 -19.43 -5.89
N GLU A 517 13.85 -20.14 -6.09
CA GLU A 517 14.22 -21.34 -5.32
C GLU A 517 14.40 -21.02 -3.82
N ILE A 518 15.18 -19.98 -3.50
CA ILE A 518 15.38 -19.53 -2.12
C ILE A 518 14.06 -19.04 -1.49
N SER A 519 13.22 -18.29 -2.23
CA SER A 519 11.90 -17.88 -1.74
C SER A 519 10.99 -19.07 -1.41
N ALA A 520 11.09 -20.15 -2.19
CA ALA A 520 10.27 -21.34 -2.03
C ALA A 520 10.65 -22.12 -0.77
N GLY A 521 11.95 -22.28 -0.53
CA GLY A 521 12.48 -22.87 0.71
C GLY A 521 12.10 -22.08 1.96
N ILE A 522 12.23 -20.75 1.93
CA ILE A 522 11.86 -19.87 3.07
C ILE A 522 10.35 -19.94 3.35
N GLN A 523 9.51 -19.95 2.31
CA GLN A 523 8.05 -19.98 2.44
C GLN A 523 7.47 -21.41 2.55
N GLN A 524 8.31 -22.45 2.59
CA GLN A 524 7.93 -23.87 2.62
C GLN A 524 6.90 -24.25 1.54
N ARG A 525 7.03 -23.69 0.33
CA ARG A 525 6.15 -23.92 -0.82
C ARG A 525 6.88 -24.66 -1.94
N ILE A 526 6.12 -25.27 -2.85
CA ILE A 526 6.67 -25.80 -4.10
C ILE A 526 7.25 -24.64 -4.92
N GLY A 527 8.50 -24.81 -5.37
CA GLY A 527 9.26 -23.79 -6.10
C GLY A 527 8.96 -23.73 -7.61
N PRO A 528 9.87 -23.13 -8.41
CA PRO A 528 9.70 -23.04 -9.86
C PRO A 528 9.66 -24.41 -10.55
N GLU A 529 10.11 -25.49 -9.89
CA GLU A 529 10.09 -26.89 -10.38
C GLU A 529 8.71 -27.39 -10.85
N TYR A 530 7.60 -26.77 -10.40
CA TYR A 530 6.26 -27.07 -10.93
C TYR A 530 6.17 -26.85 -12.45
N ALA A 531 6.96 -25.92 -13.01
CA ALA A 531 6.94 -25.52 -14.42
C ALA A 531 7.95 -26.29 -15.30
N GLY A 532 8.27 -27.54 -14.95
CA GLY A 532 9.18 -28.42 -15.70
C GLY A 532 10.55 -28.61 -15.03
N PRO A 533 11.46 -29.37 -15.66
CA PRO A 533 12.69 -29.82 -15.02
C PRO A 533 13.54 -28.64 -14.51
N LEU A 534 13.83 -28.65 -13.20
CA LEU A 534 14.53 -27.60 -12.46
C LEU A 534 13.89 -26.20 -12.57
N GLY A 535 12.65 -26.07 -13.05
CA GLY A 535 11.91 -24.80 -13.10
C GLY A 535 12.44 -23.71 -14.05
N VAL A 536 13.53 -23.96 -14.78
CA VAL A 536 14.22 -22.96 -15.63
C VAL A 536 13.31 -22.36 -16.71
N LEU A 537 12.36 -23.14 -17.22
CA LEU A 537 11.40 -22.71 -18.24
C LEU A 537 10.53 -21.51 -17.79
N GLN A 538 10.26 -21.37 -16.49
CA GLN A 538 9.45 -20.27 -15.97
C GLN A 538 10.18 -18.92 -16.07
N ALA A 539 11.51 -18.88 -15.83
CA ALA A 539 12.30 -17.67 -15.99
C ALA A 539 12.36 -17.22 -17.46
N LEU A 540 12.52 -18.18 -18.38
CA LEU A 540 12.47 -17.93 -19.83
C LEU A 540 11.08 -17.46 -20.31
N SER A 541 10.00 -18.03 -19.74
CA SER A 541 8.63 -17.62 -20.02
C SER A 541 8.36 -16.18 -19.59
N ASP A 542 8.77 -15.78 -18.39
CA ASP A 542 8.56 -14.40 -17.93
C ASP A 542 9.41 -13.38 -18.71
N GLY A 543 10.65 -13.71 -19.09
CA GLY A 543 11.49 -12.85 -19.94
C GLY A 543 10.90 -12.64 -21.34
N THR A 544 10.44 -13.71 -21.99
CA THR A 544 9.78 -13.63 -23.31
C THR A 544 8.44 -12.91 -23.25
N LYS A 545 7.64 -13.15 -22.20
CA LYS A 545 6.38 -12.43 -21.91
C LYS A 545 6.58 -10.92 -21.76
N LEU A 546 7.67 -10.46 -21.13
CA LEU A 546 7.99 -9.02 -21.05
C LEU A 546 8.41 -8.43 -22.40
N LEU A 547 9.15 -9.18 -23.23
CA LEU A 547 9.54 -8.77 -24.58
C LEU A 547 8.35 -8.61 -25.54
N PHE A 548 7.36 -9.51 -25.46
CA PHE A 548 6.18 -9.49 -26.34
C PHE A 548 4.99 -8.68 -25.81
N LYS A 549 5.01 -8.23 -24.55
CA LYS A 549 3.94 -7.39 -23.97
C LYS A 549 4.01 -5.96 -24.52
N GLU A 550 2.85 -5.39 -24.81
CA GLU A 550 2.69 -4.05 -25.38
C GLU A 550 3.41 -2.95 -24.55
N ASN A 551 4.05 -2.01 -25.25
CA ASN A 551 4.73 -0.85 -24.67
C ASN A 551 3.81 0.38 -24.73
N LEU A 552 3.08 0.62 -23.65
CA LEU A 552 2.26 1.81 -23.47
C LEU A 552 3.16 3.05 -23.24
N ILE A 553 2.67 4.22 -23.64
CA ILE A 553 3.30 5.51 -23.37
C ILE A 553 2.17 6.44 -22.89
N PRO A 554 2.29 7.05 -21.69
CA PRO A 554 1.23 7.91 -21.17
C PRO A 554 1.05 9.14 -22.08
N SER A 555 -0.19 9.42 -22.49
CA SER A 555 -0.53 10.49 -23.44
C SER A 555 -0.27 11.91 -22.95
N ARG A 556 0.11 12.06 -21.67
CA ARG A 556 0.53 13.31 -21.04
C ARG A 556 2.03 13.36 -20.71
N GLY A 557 2.76 12.26 -20.90
CA GLY A 557 4.18 12.15 -20.58
C GLY A 557 5.10 12.75 -21.64
N ASP A 558 6.34 13.05 -21.26
CA ASP A 558 7.41 13.33 -22.22
C ASP A 558 7.91 11.99 -22.80
N SER A 559 7.53 11.71 -24.04
CA SER A 559 7.85 10.45 -24.71
C SER A 559 9.36 10.21 -24.91
N ARG A 560 10.20 11.25 -24.87
CA ARG A 560 11.66 11.12 -24.92
C ARG A 560 12.20 10.72 -23.55
N LEU A 561 11.92 11.50 -22.51
CA LEU A 561 12.38 11.23 -21.14
C LEU A 561 11.89 9.87 -20.64
N PHE A 562 10.60 9.58 -20.85
CA PHE A 562 9.98 8.30 -20.50
C PHE A 562 10.61 7.11 -21.24
N SER A 563 11.15 7.31 -22.45
CA SER A 563 11.83 6.23 -23.19
C SER A 563 13.31 6.10 -22.84
N ILE A 564 13.96 7.18 -22.39
CA ILE A 564 15.41 7.24 -22.14
C ILE A 564 15.78 6.83 -20.71
N GLY A 565 14.98 7.18 -19.70
CA GLY A 565 15.26 6.88 -18.28
C GLY A 565 15.58 5.41 -17.95
N PRO A 566 14.80 4.41 -18.44
CA PRO A 566 15.11 3.00 -18.21
C PRO A 566 16.42 2.57 -18.88
N SER A 567 16.71 3.13 -20.06
CA SER A 567 17.95 2.86 -20.79
C SER A 567 19.18 3.44 -20.10
N ILE A 568 19.12 4.66 -19.54
CA ILE A 568 20.23 5.23 -18.75
C ILE A 568 20.53 4.35 -17.52
N SER A 569 19.47 3.90 -16.84
CA SER A 569 19.57 3.05 -15.65
C SER A 569 20.26 1.72 -15.97
N VAL A 570 19.94 1.08 -17.11
CA VAL A 570 20.62 -0.15 -17.55
C VAL A 570 22.03 0.11 -18.09
N ILE A 571 22.25 1.21 -18.83
CA ILE A 571 23.55 1.50 -19.48
C ILE A 571 24.65 1.78 -18.45
N SER A 572 24.37 2.54 -17.40
CA SER A 572 25.34 2.80 -16.31
C SER A 572 25.82 1.49 -15.67
N ILE A 573 24.89 0.59 -15.34
CA ILE A 573 25.19 -0.72 -14.78
C ILE A 573 25.95 -1.60 -15.80
N LEU A 574 25.57 -1.59 -17.09
CA LEU A 574 26.29 -2.34 -18.13
C LEU A 574 27.74 -1.86 -18.34
N ILE A 575 28.01 -0.54 -18.31
CA ILE A 575 29.39 -0.04 -18.42
C ILE A 575 30.21 -0.46 -17.20
N SER A 576 29.60 -0.51 -16.02
CA SER A 576 30.25 -0.90 -14.76
C SER A 576 30.81 -2.34 -14.76
N TYR A 577 30.28 -3.25 -15.58
CA TYR A 577 30.90 -4.57 -15.81
C TYR A 577 32.32 -4.48 -16.41
N SER A 578 32.67 -3.39 -17.10
CA SER A 578 33.98 -3.20 -17.74
C SER A 578 35.12 -2.92 -16.75
N VAL A 579 34.78 -2.81 -15.46
CA VAL A 579 35.73 -2.61 -14.34
C VAL A 579 36.09 -3.93 -13.66
N ILE A 580 35.28 -4.99 -13.82
CA ILE A 580 35.37 -6.18 -12.98
C ILE A 580 36.47 -7.14 -13.50
N PRO A 581 37.45 -7.52 -12.66
CA PRO A 581 38.45 -8.53 -13.01
C PRO A 581 37.87 -9.94 -12.80
N PHE A 582 37.66 -10.69 -13.88
CA PHE A 582 37.13 -12.06 -13.80
C PHE A 582 38.22 -13.15 -13.65
N GLY A 583 39.49 -12.77 -13.77
CA GLY A 583 40.66 -13.63 -13.51
C GLY A 583 41.97 -12.89 -13.80
N TYR A 584 43.11 -13.48 -13.45
CA TYR A 584 44.43 -12.82 -13.52
C TYR A 584 44.79 -12.29 -14.92
N ASN A 585 44.31 -12.93 -15.98
CA ASN A 585 44.53 -12.53 -17.38
C ASN A 585 43.28 -11.93 -18.05
N PHE A 586 42.21 -11.63 -17.29
CA PHE A 586 40.93 -11.16 -17.82
C PHE A 586 40.45 -9.92 -17.05
N VAL A 587 41.17 -8.83 -17.27
CA VAL A 587 40.95 -7.50 -16.68
C VAL A 587 40.75 -6.51 -17.83
N LEU A 588 39.58 -5.87 -17.90
CA LEU A 588 39.22 -4.94 -18.98
C LEU A 588 39.71 -3.51 -18.72
N SER A 589 39.92 -3.14 -17.46
CA SER A 589 40.55 -1.88 -17.02
C SER A 589 41.21 -2.05 -15.65
N ASP A 590 42.33 -1.37 -15.41
CA ASP A 590 43.11 -1.52 -14.16
C ASP A 590 42.27 -1.15 -12.93
N LEU A 591 42.21 -2.04 -11.93
CA LEU A 591 41.40 -1.88 -10.72
C LEU A 591 41.51 -0.48 -10.09
N ASN A 592 42.72 0.04 -9.89
CA ASN A 592 42.92 1.32 -9.21
C ASN A 592 42.30 2.52 -9.96
N ILE A 593 42.09 2.43 -11.27
CA ILE A 593 41.40 3.45 -12.09
C ILE A 593 39.93 3.07 -12.28
N GLY A 594 39.66 1.80 -12.56
CA GLY A 594 38.33 1.23 -12.75
C GLY A 594 37.41 1.44 -11.55
N VAL A 595 37.94 1.37 -10.33
CA VAL A 595 37.18 1.64 -9.09
C VAL A 595 36.61 3.07 -9.08
N PHE A 596 37.39 4.08 -9.45
CA PHE A 596 36.87 5.46 -9.58
C PHE A 596 35.94 5.62 -10.77
N LEU A 597 36.17 4.88 -11.86
CA LEU A 597 35.29 4.87 -13.03
C LEU A 597 33.92 4.29 -12.70
N TRP A 598 33.83 3.18 -11.95
CA TRP A 598 32.57 2.61 -11.47
C TRP A 598 31.80 3.64 -10.62
N VAL A 599 32.47 4.26 -9.64
CA VAL A 599 31.88 5.31 -8.80
C VAL A 599 31.38 6.52 -9.61
N ALA A 600 32.09 6.93 -10.66
CA ALA A 600 31.63 8.01 -11.54
C ALA A 600 30.42 7.61 -12.42
N ILE A 601 30.17 6.31 -12.59
CA ILE A 601 29.08 5.76 -13.40
C ILE A 601 27.85 5.42 -12.54
N SER A 602 28.01 4.94 -11.31
CA SER A 602 26.90 4.70 -10.37
C SER A 602 26.08 5.98 -10.16
N SER A 603 26.74 7.14 -10.05
CA SER A 603 26.09 8.45 -9.88
C SER A 603 25.22 8.88 -11.07
N ILE A 604 25.26 8.16 -12.19
CA ILE A 604 24.38 8.37 -13.35
C ILE A 604 23.04 7.62 -13.17
N ALA A 605 23.00 6.52 -12.42
CA ALA A 605 21.78 5.74 -12.20
C ALA A 605 20.65 6.56 -11.52
N PRO A 606 20.88 7.37 -10.46
CA PRO A 606 19.86 8.26 -9.89
C PRO A 606 19.20 9.19 -10.93
N ILE A 607 19.94 9.62 -11.96
CA ILE A 607 19.43 10.49 -13.02
C ILE A 607 18.46 9.71 -13.92
N GLY A 608 18.75 8.44 -14.23
CA GLY A 608 17.85 7.55 -14.96
C GLY A 608 16.52 7.34 -14.24
N LEU A 609 16.58 7.06 -12.93
CA LEU A 609 15.41 6.87 -12.06
C LEU A 609 14.53 8.14 -12.00
N LEU A 610 15.15 9.31 -11.83
CA LEU A 610 14.47 10.62 -11.86
C LEU A 610 13.82 10.91 -13.21
N MET A 611 14.54 10.68 -14.33
CA MET A 611 14.02 10.89 -15.68
C MET A 611 12.83 9.98 -15.99
N SER A 612 12.83 8.76 -15.46
CA SER A 612 11.71 7.83 -15.59
C SER A 612 10.49 8.25 -14.78
N GLY A 613 10.67 8.61 -13.50
CA GLY A 613 9.58 9.13 -12.67
C GLY A 613 8.98 10.43 -13.21
N TYR A 614 9.81 11.34 -13.74
CA TYR A 614 9.37 12.61 -14.33
C TYR A 614 8.72 12.43 -15.70
N GLY A 615 9.33 11.61 -16.58
CA GLY A 615 8.91 11.46 -17.98
C GLY A 615 7.50 10.90 -18.15
N SER A 616 6.99 10.15 -17.18
CA SER A 616 5.62 9.62 -17.18
C SER A 616 4.54 10.72 -17.01
N ASN A 617 4.89 11.87 -16.42
CA ASN A 617 3.97 12.92 -15.97
C ASN A 617 2.85 12.42 -15.04
N ASN A 618 3.12 11.39 -14.24
CA ASN A 618 2.29 10.97 -13.11
C ASN A 618 2.99 11.37 -11.80
N LYS A 619 2.26 12.05 -10.89
CA LYS A 619 2.76 12.46 -9.57
C LYS A 619 3.31 11.29 -8.74
N TYR A 620 2.63 10.14 -8.75
CA TYR A 620 3.06 8.96 -7.99
C TYR A 620 4.39 8.42 -8.52
N SER A 621 4.55 8.39 -9.85
CA SER A 621 5.78 8.02 -10.55
C SER A 621 6.95 8.95 -10.21
N PHE A 622 6.70 10.27 -10.23
CA PHE A 622 7.73 11.27 -9.92
C PHE A 622 8.15 11.27 -8.45
N LEU A 623 7.21 11.12 -7.52
CA LEU A 623 7.51 10.95 -6.09
C LEU A 623 8.30 9.66 -5.82
N GLY A 624 7.96 8.56 -6.49
CA GLY A 624 8.74 7.32 -6.46
C GLY A 624 10.17 7.53 -6.96
N GLY A 625 10.36 8.24 -8.09
CA GLY A 625 11.68 8.52 -8.65
C GLY A 625 12.53 9.45 -7.77
N LEU A 626 11.92 10.46 -7.16
CA LEU A 626 12.57 11.34 -6.18
C LEU A 626 13.03 10.57 -4.94
N ARG A 627 12.18 9.69 -4.40
CA ARG A 627 12.49 8.84 -3.24
C ARG A 627 13.61 7.84 -3.54
N ALA A 628 13.51 7.12 -4.67
CA ALA A 628 14.53 6.21 -5.17
C ALA A 628 15.91 6.88 -5.32
N ALA A 629 15.98 8.02 -6.00
CA ALA A 629 17.23 8.78 -6.15
C ALA A 629 17.77 9.33 -4.82
N ALA A 630 16.90 9.80 -3.91
CA ALA A 630 17.32 10.25 -2.58
C ALA A 630 17.88 9.11 -1.71
N GLN A 631 17.33 7.90 -1.83
CA GLN A 631 17.92 6.69 -1.26
C GLN A 631 19.28 6.38 -1.90
N SER A 632 19.35 6.23 -3.22
CA SER A 632 20.58 5.83 -3.92
C SER A 632 21.76 6.75 -3.56
N ILE A 633 21.56 8.08 -3.63
CA ILE A 633 22.56 9.08 -3.21
C ILE A 633 22.95 8.95 -1.72
N SER A 634 21.98 8.62 -0.84
CA SER A 634 22.21 8.47 0.60
C SER A 634 23.08 7.26 0.98
N TYR A 635 23.20 6.26 0.11
CA TYR A 635 24.01 5.05 0.35
C TYR A 635 25.26 5.00 -0.54
N GLU A 636 25.24 5.61 -1.73
CA GLU A 636 26.42 5.81 -2.58
C GLU A 636 27.53 6.59 -1.84
N ILE A 637 27.19 7.61 -1.04
CA ILE A 637 28.20 8.37 -0.28
C ILE A 637 28.89 7.51 0.80
N PRO A 638 28.19 6.75 1.67
CA PRO A 638 28.82 5.74 2.52
C PRO A 638 29.62 4.68 1.76
N LEU A 639 29.10 4.15 0.66
CA LEU A 639 29.73 3.13 -0.17
C LEU A 639 31.08 3.61 -0.72
N THR A 640 31.09 4.79 -1.35
CA THR A 640 32.30 5.41 -1.93
C THR A 640 33.37 5.72 -0.89
N LEU A 641 32.99 6.13 0.32
CA LEU A 641 33.93 6.33 1.43
C LEU A 641 34.58 5.00 1.89
N CYS A 642 33.82 3.89 1.93
CA CYS A 642 34.40 2.57 2.17
C CYS A 642 35.34 2.13 1.03
N VAL A 643 34.94 2.33 -0.23
CA VAL A 643 35.76 2.05 -1.42
C VAL A 643 37.08 2.81 -1.40
N LEU A 644 37.05 4.11 -1.07
CA LEU A 644 38.24 4.94 -0.87
C LEU A 644 39.18 4.38 0.21
N SER A 645 38.61 3.91 1.34
CA SER A 645 39.40 3.30 2.42
C SER A 645 40.03 1.96 2.04
N ILE A 646 39.50 1.27 1.01
CA ILE A 646 40.10 0.06 0.43
C ILE A 646 41.18 0.44 -0.60
N SER A 647 40.92 1.37 -1.52
CA SER A 647 41.85 1.71 -2.61
C SER A 647 43.15 2.36 -2.14
N LEU A 648 43.17 2.89 -0.91
CA LEU A 648 44.38 3.38 -0.26
C LEU A 648 45.33 2.26 0.16
N LEU A 649 44.83 1.04 0.40
CA LEU A 649 45.65 -0.16 0.60
C LEU A 649 45.90 -0.82 -0.76
N ASP A 650 47.15 -1.19 -1.07
CA ASP A 650 47.47 -1.91 -2.31
C ASP A 650 46.75 -3.27 -2.37
N ILE A 651 45.58 -3.30 -3.01
CA ILE A 651 44.59 -4.39 -2.90
C ILE A 651 45.22 -5.75 -3.23
N VAL A 652 45.96 -5.81 -4.33
CA VAL A 652 46.62 -7.03 -4.84
C VAL A 652 47.76 -7.49 -3.92
N ASP A 653 48.54 -6.55 -3.40
CA ASP A 653 49.74 -6.81 -2.62
C ASP A 653 49.42 -7.10 -1.13
N ALA A 654 48.27 -6.60 -0.66
CA ALA A 654 47.68 -6.88 0.64
C ALA A 654 47.07 -8.30 0.72
N GLN A 655 46.29 -8.69 -0.29
CA GLN A 655 45.52 -9.95 -0.31
C GLN A 655 46.38 -11.18 -0.66
N SER A 656 47.42 -11.02 -1.48
CA SER A 656 48.27 -12.13 -1.95
C SER A 656 49.20 -12.69 -0.87
N LYS A 657 49.77 -11.83 0.00
CA LYS A 657 50.87 -12.20 0.91
C LYS A 657 50.50 -13.10 2.10
N TYR A 658 49.22 -13.19 2.48
CA TYR A 658 48.80 -13.82 3.75
C TYR A 658 47.57 -14.75 3.64
N GLY A 659 47.14 -15.10 2.42
CA GLY A 659 46.02 -16.03 2.21
C GLY A 659 44.71 -15.57 2.88
N PHE A 660 44.02 -16.48 3.58
CA PHE A 660 42.72 -16.19 4.24
C PHE A 660 42.81 -15.06 5.26
N LEU A 661 43.93 -14.96 5.98
CA LEU A 661 44.19 -13.90 6.98
C LEU A 661 44.68 -12.60 6.32
N GLY A 662 45.00 -12.62 5.03
CA GLY A 662 45.28 -11.44 4.21
C GLY A 662 44.03 -10.73 3.68
N TRP A 663 42.86 -11.37 3.76
CA TRP A 663 41.60 -10.82 3.24
C TRP A 663 41.17 -9.55 4.00
N ASN A 664 40.70 -8.54 3.26
CA ASN A 664 40.23 -7.28 3.85
C ASN A 664 39.01 -7.46 4.76
N LEU A 665 38.29 -8.59 4.65
CA LEU A 665 37.32 -9.09 5.62
C LEU A 665 37.77 -8.89 7.09
N TRP A 666 39.04 -9.20 7.38
CA TRP A 666 39.61 -9.12 8.73
C TRP A 666 40.22 -7.75 9.05
N ARG A 667 40.60 -6.97 8.03
CA ARG A 667 41.29 -5.68 8.18
C ARG A 667 40.35 -4.48 8.25
N GLN A 668 39.20 -4.56 7.60
CA GLN A 668 38.17 -3.53 7.57
C GLN A 668 36.76 -4.12 7.78
N PRO A 669 36.49 -4.80 8.92
CA PRO A 669 35.16 -5.37 9.19
C PRO A 669 34.06 -4.30 9.29
N ILE A 670 34.40 -3.08 9.72
CA ILE A 670 33.48 -1.93 9.74
C ILE A 670 33.16 -1.49 8.30
N GLY A 671 34.20 -1.31 7.47
CA GLY A 671 34.05 -1.03 6.04
C GLY A 671 33.19 -2.07 5.32
N LEU A 672 33.41 -3.36 5.58
CA LEU A 672 32.62 -4.47 5.04
C LEU A 672 31.13 -4.34 5.38
N ILE A 673 30.79 -4.11 6.65
CA ILE A 673 29.39 -4.02 7.10
C ILE A 673 28.70 -2.81 6.46
N VAL A 674 29.35 -1.65 6.42
CA VAL A 674 28.79 -0.45 5.78
C VAL A 674 28.66 -0.65 4.26
N PHE A 675 29.64 -1.27 3.61
CA PHE A 675 29.60 -1.57 2.18
C PHE A 675 28.46 -2.56 1.84
N LEU A 676 28.28 -3.61 2.65
CA LEU A 676 27.23 -4.61 2.48
C LEU A 676 25.84 -4.00 2.64
N ILE A 677 25.62 -3.17 3.66
CA ILE A 677 24.33 -2.49 3.85
C ILE A 677 24.08 -1.48 2.71
N SER A 678 25.12 -0.76 2.29
CA SER A 678 24.98 0.28 1.25
C SER A 678 24.74 -0.29 -0.14
N SER A 679 25.39 -1.39 -0.51
CA SER A 679 25.15 -2.05 -1.80
C SER A 679 23.80 -2.76 -1.85
N LEU A 680 23.31 -3.32 -0.74
CA LEU A 680 21.92 -3.81 -0.65
C LEU A 680 20.90 -2.68 -0.86
N ALA A 681 21.14 -1.50 -0.28
CA ALA A 681 20.29 -0.32 -0.49
C ALA A 681 20.40 0.26 -1.91
N GLU A 682 21.57 0.20 -2.55
CA GLU A 682 21.76 0.59 -3.96
C GLU A 682 21.09 -0.39 -4.95
N CYS A 683 20.83 -1.63 -4.53
CA CYS A 683 20.04 -2.60 -5.30
C CYS A 683 18.52 -2.37 -5.23
N GLU A 684 18.06 -1.36 -4.48
CA GLU A 684 16.65 -0.98 -4.28
C GLU A 684 15.74 -2.11 -3.77
N ARG A 685 16.30 -3.08 -3.01
CA ARG A 685 15.61 -4.32 -2.58
C ARG A 685 15.32 -4.33 -1.08
N LEU A 686 14.27 -5.08 -0.69
CA LEU A 686 13.84 -5.25 0.70
C LEU A 686 15.04 -5.65 1.61
N PRO A 687 15.23 -5.01 2.78
CA PRO A 687 14.30 -4.09 3.45
C PRO A 687 14.30 -2.63 2.94
N PHE A 688 15.16 -2.30 1.97
CA PHE A 688 15.38 -0.96 1.39
C PHE A 688 14.60 -0.75 0.07
N ASP A 689 13.34 -1.20 0.01
CA ASP A 689 12.54 -1.19 -1.22
C ASP A 689 11.51 -0.05 -1.20
N LEU A 690 11.84 1.03 -1.91
CA LEU A 690 10.92 2.14 -2.21
C LEU A 690 10.19 2.00 -3.56
N PRO A 691 10.77 1.35 -4.61
CA PRO A 691 10.07 1.16 -5.87
C PRO A 691 8.91 0.14 -5.81
N GLU A 692 9.04 -0.99 -5.10
CA GLU A 692 7.99 -2.01 -4.95
C GLU A 692 7.05 -1.76 -3.74
N ALA A 693 6.96 -0.51 -3.28
CA ALA A 693 6.16 -0.13 -2.10
C ALA A 693 4.64 -0.03 -2.41
N GLU A 694 4.01 -1.14 -2.80
CA GLU A 694 2.60 -1.24 -3.23
C GLU A 694 1.57 -0.60 -2.28
N GLU A 695 1.89 -0.53 -0.98
CA GLU A 695 1.07 0.07 0.09
C GLU A 695 1.13 1.62 0.13
N GLU A 696 2.23 2.24 -0.32
CA GLU A 696 2.39 3.71 -0.36
C GLU A 696 2.30 4.29 -1.79
N LEU A 697 2.92 3.62 -2.78
CA LEU A 697 3.01 4.05 -4.17
C LEU A 697 3.03 2.82 -5.09
N VAL A 698 1.96 2.61 -5.87
CA VAL A 698 1.77 1.45 -6.78
C VAL A 698 2.95 1.28 -7.76
N ALA A 699 3.93 0.46 -7.39
CA ALA A 699 5.20 0.28 -8.11
C ALA A 699 6.01 1.57 -8.38
N GLY A 700 5.96 2.56 -7.48
CA GLY A 700 6.91 3.70 -7.46
C GLY A 700 7.10 4.41 -8.82
N TYR A 701 8.35 4.61 -9.25
CA TYR A 701 8.65 5.19 -10.58
C TYR A 701 8.26 4.27 -11.76
N GLN A 702 8.00 2.99 -11.50
CA GLN A 702 7.65 1.98 -12.51
C GLN A 702 6.15 1.97 -12.85
N THR A 703 5.27 2.50 -11.98
CA THR A 703 3.84 2.85 -12.19
C THR A 703 3.29 2.74 -13.63
N GLU A 704 3.76 3.61 -14.53
CA GLU A 704 3.22 3.80 -15.90
C GLU A 704 3.91 2.93 -16.96
N TYR A 705 4.91 2.14 -16.58
CA TYR A 705 5.73 1.36 -17.50
C TYR A 705 5.15 -0.02 -17.80
N SER A 706 5.16 -0.40 -19.07
CA SER A 706 4.79 -1.74 -19.52
C SER A 706 5.83 -2.34 -20.50
N GLY A 707 5.59 -3.58 -20.92
CA GLY A 707 6.40 -4.27 -21.92
C GLY A 707 7.89 -4.36 -21.55
N ILE A 708 8.74 -4.17 -22.55
CA ILE A 708 10.19 -4.25 -22.38
C ILE A 708 10.75 -3.10 -21.53
N LYS A 709 10.12 -1.92 -21.55
CA LYS A 709 10.57 -0.77 -20.73
C LYS A 709 10.47 -1.05 -19.22
N PHE A 710 9.41 -1.73 -18.80
CA PHE A 710 9.26 -2.25 -17.44
C PHE A 710 10.33 -3.31 -17.15
N GLY A 711 10.53 -4.26 -18.08
CA GLY A 711 11.55 -5.30 -17.97
C GLY A 711 12.98 -4.76 -17.83
N LEU A 712 13.31 -3.60 -18.41
CA LEU A 712 14.63 -2.96 -18.25
C LEU A 712 14.95 -2.61 -16.79
N PHE A 713 13.98 -2.21 -15.96
CA PHE A 713 14.24 -1.94 -14.54
C PHE A 713 14.53 -3.22 -13.74
N TYR A 714 13.80 -4.30 -14.03
CA TYR A 714 14.11 -5.60 -13.42
C TYR A 714 15.52 -6.03 -13.80
N VAL A 715 15.87 -5.99 -15.10
CA VAL A 715 17.23 -6.25 -15.57
C VAL A 715 18.25 -5.36 -14.84
N ALA A 716 18.01 -4.05 -14.71
CA ALA A 716 18.87 -3.14 -13.94
C ALA A 716 19.08 -3.64 -12.50
N SER A 717 18.01 -3.96 -11.76
CA SER A 717 18.11 -4.41 -10.36
C SER A 717 18.88 -5.74 -10.20
N TYR A 718 18.65 -6.73 -11.08
CA TYR A 718 19.36 -8.02 -11.05
C TYR A 718 20.83 -7.86 -11.44
N LEU A 719 21.14 -6.93 -12.35
CA LEU A 719 22.52 -6.62 -12.73
C LEU A 719 23.25 -5.85 -11.62
N ASN A 720 22.64 -4.85 -10.97
CA ASN A 720 23.29 -4.13 -9.88
C ASN A 720 23.59 -5.05 -8.70
N LEU A 721 22.68 -6.00 -8.42
CA LEU A 721 22.88 -7.05 -7.43
C LEU A 721 24.07 -7.96 -7.77
N LEU A 722 24.22 -8.39 -9.02
CA LEU A 722 25.37 -9.21 -9.44
C LEU A 722 26.69 -8.44 -9.41
N ILE A 723 26.71 -7.16 -9.83
CA ILE A 723 27.87 -6.27 -9.74
C ILE A 723 28.28 -6.05 -8.28
N SER A 724 27.33 -5.71 -7.41
CA SER A 724 27.56 -5.54 -5.97
C SER A 724 28.17 -6.80 -5.34
N SER A 725 27.63 -7.97 -5.68
CA SER A 725 28.13 -9.28 -5.22
C SER A 725 29.57 -9.56 -5.68
N LEU A 726 29.91 -9.17 -6.92
CA LEU A 726 31.26 -9.29 -7.48
C LEU A 726 32.24 -8.32 -6.79
N PHE A 727 31.84 -7.06 -6.56
CA PHE A 727 32.70 -6.10 -5.86
C PHE A 727 33.00 -6.51 -4.41
N VAL A 728 32.03 -7.06 -3.66
CA VAL A 728 32.31 -7.66 -2.34
C VAL A 728 33.34 -8.79 -2.45
N THR A 729 33.18 -9.65 -3.45
CA THR A 729 34.07 -10.79 -3.70
C THR A 729 35.50 -10.36 -4.03
N VAL A 730 35.68 -9.30 -4.83
CA VAL A 730 36.99 -8.75 -5.20
C VAL A 730 37.62 -7.98 -4.04
N PHE A 731 36.91 -7.00 -3.46
CA PHE A 731 37.47 -6.12 -2.43
C PHE A 731 37.74 -6.82 -1.09
N TYR A 732 36.86 -7.74 -0.67
CA TYR A 732 36.92 -8.34 0.67
C TYR A 732 37.30 -9.82 0.70
N LEU A 733 36.96 -10.61 -0.32
CA LEU A 733 37.17 -12.08 -0.36
C LEU A 733 38.31 -12.54 -1.28
N GLY A 734 39.17 -11.61 -1.75
CA GLY A 734 40.38 -11.94 -2.48
C GLY A 734 40.19 -12.43 -3.92
N GLY A 735 39.05 -12.16 -4.55
CA GLY A 735 38.80 -12.50 -5.96
C GLY A 735 38.95 -14.00 -6.24
N SER A 736 39.75 -14.37 -7.24
CA SER A 736 40.01 -15.77 -7.64
C SER A 736 40.86 -16.57 -6.65
N ASN A 737 41.54 -15.94 -5.69
CA ASN A 737 42.47 -16.66 -4.82
C ASN A 737 41.76 -17.65 -3.88
N ILE A 738 42.08 -18.93 -4.03
CA ILE A 738 41.84 -19.98 -3.03
C ILE A 738 42.85 -19.82 -1.89
N SER A 739 42.39 -19.83 -0.64
CA SER A 739 43.25 -19.67 0.54
C SER A 739 43.84 -20.97 1.10
N ILE A 740 43.66 -22.09 0.40
CA ILE A 740 44.37 -23.35 0.69
C ILE A 740 45.82 -23.16 0.23
N PRO A 741 46.85 -23.46 1.05
CA PRO A 741 48.25 -23.36 0.65
C PRO A 741 48.54 -24.14 -0.64
N TYR A 742 49.48 -23.65 -1.45
CA TYR A 742 49.82 -24.18 -2.78
C TYR A 742 50.61 -25.51 -2.75
N ILE A 743 50.25 -26.40 -1.83
CA ILE A 743 50.96 -27.63 -1.46
C ILE A 743 50.12 -28.83 -1.89
N PHE A 744 50.02 -29.08 -3.21
CA PHE A 744 50.07 -30.44 -3.81
C PHE A 744 50.01 -30.45 -5.35
N VAL A 745 49.40 -29.45 -5.99
CA VAL A 745 49.01 -29.55 -7.42
C VAL A 745 50.13 -29.20 -8.40
N SER A 746 51.11 -28.38 -8.01
CA SER A 746 52.23 -27.94 -8.87
C SER A 746 53.21 -29.06 -9.28
N GLY A 747 53.18 -30.22 -8.59
CA GLY A 747 54.13 -31.31 -8.82
C GLY A 747 53.73 -32.33 -9.90
N PHE A 748 52.57 -32.19 -10.55
CA PHE A 748 52.02 -33.24 -11.42
C PHE A 748 51.68 -32.83 -12.87
N PHE A 749 51.76 -31.54 -13.21
CA PHE A 749 51.38 -31.04 -14.55
C PHE A 749 52.36 -29.97 -15.06
N GLU A 750 53.28 -30.39 -15.93
CA GLU A 750 54.19 -29.46 -16.61
C GLU A 750 53.49 -28.68 -17.74
N ILE A 751 53.52 -27.36 -17.60
CA ILE A 751 53.59 -26.32 -18.64
C ILE A 751 53.11 -26.72 -20.05
N ASN A 752 51.88 -26.32 -20.41
CA ASN A 752 51.51 -26.18 -21.82
C ASN A 752 50.41 -25.14 -22.05
N LYS A 753 50.38 -24.50 -23.23
CA LYS A 753 49.51 -23.33 -23.52
C LYS A 753 48.01 -23.60 -23.39
N THR A 754 47.57 -24.85 -23.51
CA THR A 754 46.17 -25.27 -23.34
C THR A 754 45.65 -25.10 -21.91
N TYR A 755 46.52 -25.15 -20.89
CA TYR A 755 46.11 -24.97 -19.50
C TYR A 755 45.72 -23.53 -19.14
N GLY A 756 46.06 -22.54 -19.96
CA GLY A 756 45.65 -21.15 -19.72
C GLY A 756 44.12 -20.96 -19.69
N VAL A 757 43.39 -21.69 -20.54
CA VAL A 757 41.91 -21.68 -20.56
C VAL A 757 41.34 -22.43 -19.35
N PHE A 758 41.96 -23.54 -18.94
CA PHE A 758 41.52 -24.32 -17.78
C PHE A 758 41.79 -23.60 -16.44
N GLY A 759 42.88 -22.84 -16.35
CA GLY A 759 43.15 -21.97 -15.21
C GLY A 759 42.14 -20.83 -15.12
N THR A 760 41.85 -20.15 -16.23
CA THR A 760 40.87 -19.05 -16.20
C THR A 760 39.43 -19.52 -15.97
N THR A 761 39.01 -20.70 -16.45
CA THR A 761 37.68 -21.23 -16.08
C THR A 761 37.59 -21.61 -14.60
N ILE A 762 38.68 -22.05 -13.98
CA ILE A 762 38.75 -22.31 -12.53
C ILE A 762 38.70 -20.98 -11.74
N ASP A 763 39.48 -19.96 -12.12
CA ASP A 763 39.42 -18.61 -11.52
C ASP A 763 38.00 -18.00 -11.57
N ILE A 764 37.35 -18.11 -12.74
CA ILE A 764 35.98 -17.65 -12.96
C ILE A 764 34.99 -18.46 -12.11
N PHE A 765 35.16 -19.78 -11.99
CA PHE A 765 34.31 -20.60 -11.13
C PHE A 765 34.47 -20.24 -9.65
N ILE A 766 35.69 -19.96 -9.17
CA ILE A 766 35.95 -19.57 -7.77
C ILE A 766 35.34 -18.20 -7.45
N THR A 767 35.50 -17.22 -8.35
CA THR A 767 34.89 -15.89 -8.17
C THR A 767 33.37 -15.97 -8.16
N LEU A 768 32.76 -16.72 -9.08
CA LEU A 768 31.31 -16.92 -9.11
C LEU A 768 30.80 -17.71 -7.89
N ALA A 769 31.53 -18.71 -7.40
CA ALA A 769 31.15 -19.47 -6.20
C ALA A 769 31.19 -18.62 -4.92
N LYS A 770 32.15 -17.70 -4.79
CA LYS A 770 32.17 -16.69 -3.70
C LYS A 770 31.03 -15.67 -3.86
N THR A 771 30.78 -15.22 -5.08
CA THR A 771 29.69 -14.28 -5.45
C THR A 771 28.31 -14.86 -5.08
N TYR A 772 28.10 -16.16 -5.30
CA TYR A 772 26.89 -16.89 -4.93
C TYR A 772 26.55 -16.75 -3.44
N LEU A 773 27.54 -16.79 -2.54
CA LEU A 773 27.31 -16.64 -1.10
C LEU A 773 26.72 -15.27 -0.77
N PHE A 774 27.18 -14.19 -1.41
CA PHE A 774 26.60 -12.86 -1.23
C PHE A 774 25.21 -12.74 -1.87
N LEU A 775 24.99 -13.32 -3.05
CA LEU A 775 23.66 -13.41 -3.67
C LEU A 775 22.65 -14.12 -2.75
N PHE A 776 23.06 -15.23 -2.12
CA PHE A 776 22.25 -15.97 -1.16
C PHE A 776 21.90 -15.11 0.07
N VAL A 777 22.86 -14.38 0.66
CA VAL A 777 22.61 -13.44 1.77
C VAL A 777 21.65 -12.32 1.36
N SER A 778 21.85 -11.75 0.16
CA SER A 778 21.02 -10.65 -0.37
C SER A 778 19.58 -11.06 -0.65
N ILE A 779 19.37 -12.30 -1.10
CA ILE A 779 18.03 -12.84 -1.37
C ILE A 779 17.36 -13.30 -0.07
N THR A 780 18.09 -13.96 0.84
CA THR A 780 17.53 -14.37 2.14
C THR A 780 17.12 -13.18 2.99
N THR A 781 17.88 -12.07 2.99
CA THR A 781 17.47 -10.81 3.66
C THR A 781 16.19 -10.23 3.08
N ARG A 782 16.01 -10.25 1.74
CA ARG A 782 14.76 -9.81 1.06
C ARG A 782 13.51 -10.51 1.60
N TRP A 783 13.62 -11.79 1.93
CA TRP A 783 12.51 -12.65 2.35
C TRP A 783 12.40 -12.85 3.87
N THR A 784 13.27 -12.22 4.69
CA THR A 784 13.27 -12.38 6.16
C THR A 784 13.14 -11.08 6.93
N LEU A 785 13.47 -9.92 6.34
CA LEU A 785 13.39 -8.62 7.02
C LEU A 785 12.13 -7.82 6.58
N PRO A 786 11.45 -7.12 7.52
CA PRO A 786 10.35 -6.22 7.17
C PRO A 786 10.84 -4.98 6.42
N ARG A 787 9.94 -4.33 5.67
CA ARG A 787 10.17 -3.02 5.04
C ARG A 787 10.56 -1.97 6.09
N LEU A 788 11.57 -1.16 5.81
CA LEU A 788 11.93 0.02 6.60
C LEU A 788 11.27 1.28 6.04
N ARG A 789 10.82 2.18 6.91
CA ARG A 789 10.23 3.46 6.48
C ARG A 789 11.30 4.37 5.87
N MET A 790 10.95 5.16 4.85
CA MET A 790 11.86 6.10 4.20
C MET A 790 12.61 7.02 5.19
N ASP A 791 11.95 7.49 6.25
CA ASP A 791 12.61 8.26 7.30
C ASP A 791 13.69 7.46 8.03
N GLN A 792 13.40 6.22 8.41
CA GLN A 792 14.34 5.33 9.10
C GLN A 792 15.54 5.02 8.20
N LEU A 793 15.26 4.78 6.92
CA LEU A 793 16.23 4.50 5.85
C LEU A 793 17.16 5.69 5.59
N LEU A 794 16.63 6.91 5.44
CA LEU A 794 17.45 8.12 5.30
C LEU A 794 18.20 8.47 6.59
N ASN A 795 17.60 8.28 7.76
CA ASN A 795 18.30 8.46 9.04
C ASN A 795 19.47 7.49 9.15
N LEU A 796 19.30 6.22 8.76
CA LEU A 796 20.35 5.20 8.79
C LEU A 796 21.52 5.58 7.86
N GLY A 797 21.25 5.98 6.61
CA GLY A 797 22.27 6.47 5.68
C GLY A 797 23.01 7.73 6.19
N TRP A 798 22.28 8.83 6.40
CA TRP A 798 22.87 10.14 6.69
C TRP A 798 23.41 10.32 8.11
N LYS A 799 22.78 9.71 9.14
CA LYS A 799 23.16 9.93 10.56
C LYS A 799 24.02 8.81 11.14
N PHE A 800 23.98 7.60 10.57
CA PHE A 800 24.75 6.46 11.09
C PHE A 800 25.83 6.01 10.11
N LEU A 801 25.49 5.58 8.90
CA LEU A 801 26.47 5.01 7.96
C LEU A 801 27.51 6.03 7.50
N LEU A 802 27.11 7.25 7.14
CA LEU A 802 28.04 8.29 6.66
C LEU A 802 29.09 8.68 7.72
N PRO A 803 28.74 8.96 9.00
CA PRO A 803 29.74 9.17 10.04
C PRO A 803 30.63 7.95 10.30
N ILE A 804 30.10 6.72 10.19
CA ILE A 804 30.85 5.48 10.42
C ILE A 804 31.86 5.22 9.27
N SER A 805 31.49 5.41 8.00
CA SER A 805 32.41 5.22 6.87
C SER A 805 33.51 6.30 6.84
N LEU A 806 33.17 7.55 7.19
CA LEU A 806 34.14 8.64 7.34
C LEU A 806 35.10 8.35 8.52
N GLY A 807 34.59 7.81 9.62
CA GLY A 807 35.41 7.29 10.72
C GLY A 807 36.34 6.14 10.30
N ASN A 808 35.84 5.18 9.51
CA ASN A 808 36.65 4.08 8.94
C ASN A 808 37.79 4.62 8.07
N LEU A 809 37.50 5.57 7.17
CA LEU A 809 38.49 6.25 6.31
C LEU A 809 39.58 6.97 7.13
N LEU A 810 39.20 7.67 8.21
CA LEU A 810 40.16 8.35 9.10
C LEU A 810 41.01 7.36 9.90
N LEU A 811 40.46 6.23 10.32
CA LEU A 811 41.22 5.16 10.99
C LEU A 811 42.20 4.48 10.03
N THR A 812 41.80 4.18 8.79
CA THR A 812 42.68 3.52 7.81
C THR A 812 43.81 4.44 7.36
N THR A 813 43.52 5.70 7.05
CA THR A 813 44.54 6.71 6.71
C THR A 813 45.51 6.95 7.87
N SER A 814 45.02 7.05 9.10
CA SER A 814 45.88 7.17 10.29
C SER A 814 46.76 5.92 10.48
N SER A 815 46.21 4.72 10.31
CA SER A 815 46.98 3.48 10.40
C SER A 815 48.08 3.39 9.34
N GLN A 816 47.87 3.94 8.14
CA GLN A 816 48.89 4.01 7.11
C GLN A 816 49.97 5.05 7.41
N LEU A 817 49.59 6.22 7.94
CA LEU A 817 50.53 7.25 8.40
C LEU A 817 51.42 6.81 9.58
N PHE A 818 51.01 5.77 10.32
CA PHE A 818 51.85 5.10 11.33
C PHE A 818 52.67 3.90 10.78
N SER A 819 52.53 3.57 9.49
CA SER A 819 53.27 2.48 8.82
C SER A 819 54.27 2.96 7.75
N LEU A 820 54.30 4.28 7.50
CA LEU A 820 55.23 5.00 6.63
C LEU A 820 56.34 5.65 7.46
#